data_AF-G0QZT1-F1
#
_entry.id   AF-G0QZT1-F1
#
_cell.length_a   1.000
_cell.length_b   1.000
_cell.length_c   1.000
_cell.angle_alpha   90.00
_cell.angle_beta   90.00
_cell.angle_gamma   90.00
#
_symmetry.space_group_name_H-M   'P 1'
#
loop_
_entity.id
_entity.type
_entity.pdbx_description
1 polymer ?
#
loop_
_entity_poly.entity_id
_entity_poly.type
_entity_poly.pdbx_seq_one_letter_code
_entity_poly.pdbx_strand_id
1 'polypeptide(L)'
;MVFILRTIINKYIQFFFIYIIFLQIDYICQELSFLADVSQNRNFLWRSELIDCFSCEFLLQNIWNENEFFNNQKLRSCYNQLAISLYIDHDPLNRVIVPNYCRIFSDVYIYIYIYKILLDMEFSLYSSLLDNLMNFFAQKCENITQQYYKYRLLEENFFDNIEDKDENNKERGLDLLNSDLFLHSTNMLNLLLQLNLFNILGKQKFYANIIQFLTQIICYDRINIQFSSTAYTRSIKQFEQTQEQKKDKINLKKIKINLNDFNIFDQINISDQDDDDEEEEEQQQNLNLSQKQLDENLNCNNPLLRGFLNINSLFSKYSIQQENELNCDIKIKLVICDIFEQFLNMRQDYLIENVMVWFSETIVQTDDKELLIQLFEDGFSKIFPNISKTGFQDIDDEFKPKNENILMKNLLINNIMNIKNNFVNMTGINNNNNNNNNNNNNNKQNRLKPFIFQKFSKTIQEEFLSIDSFLSVAFCKENLDNEKNNPSYCILPFLLQTFLLIHNPELEKKVLSIILRLFNQRQELKDNLNKLQVIFDEDRKILFNILKEEGYNLSHYIEQTEVWFIKFINNKVDYEKMIEIQKVQKIIKNIKDAFFYNLSYSGNQIIINHYSSKKIIDPIKQKIFYFLKTYEPIISFIKDGIHHFDIIMKSDDQPNEKKRLIYEIFSNAYELLINFCSQNNENQLILNENINFLMSNLQYDIGQIKLLCEIYQNNKTLLKHKLDKKIIDQLTNLIITQGRQAHFLEFFITLQKYQNNVNYYLYINYIYQFNNKYIFDNQLLVLNTFLPLNNMSSKELNLLYAQENQSLKQKNIIFQLDDEEFDERNIPFLEYFFEKKTTYKDEPFKYHAKLISMLLQTTYIKVKGNNDESEILNSKENYNISIAKLKTTLDLQFIKDCLTEKDDFILSNIILDKREKGFSYLKPFILQFINCVYIQGDNSQSINFLQFFFLNVYFIYKEGENQLLLQLIELILNLENKRLNQIQSQNDYQIQYLDYLFNNLLALLQNYFNKYLFNYNSKLESDRKDYYVNKKNQNKQNNNNKKKSN
;
A
#
# COMPACT_ATOMS: atom_id res chain seq x y z
N MET A 1 -48.56 17.86 61.93
CA MET A 1 -48.88 17.86 60.48
C MET A 1 -48.17 18.95 59.69
N VAL A 2 -48.33 20.24 60.01
CA VAL A 2 -47.69 21.35 59.24
C VAL A 2 -46.16 21.24 59.16
N PHE A 3 -45.50 20.80 60.23
CA PHE A 3 -44.04 20.57 60.23
C PHE A 3 -43.61 19.41 59.30
N ILE A 4 -44.44 18.36 59.20
CA ILE A 4 -44.22 17.20 58.32
C ILE A 4 -44.46 17.61 56.86
N LEU A 5 -45.50 18.40 56.59
CA LEU A 5 -45.76 18.94 55.25
C LEU A 5 -44.62 19.85 54.76
N ARG A 6 -44.08 20.70 55.65
CA ARG A 6 -42.96 21.60 55.32
C ARG A 6 -41.66 20.86 55.05
N THR A 7 -41.39 19.77 55.76
CA THR A 7 -40.21 18.91 55.51
C THR A 7 -40.36 18.09 54.23
N ILE A 8 -41.57 17.62 53.89
CA ILE A 8 -41.84 16.94 52.62
C ILE A 8 -41.71 17.91 51.45
N ILE A 9 -42.27 19.13 51.54
CA ILE A 9 -42.17 20.15 50.48
C ILE A 9 -40.72 20.60 50.28
N ASN A 10 -39.96 20.84 51.36
CA ASN A 10 -38.54 21.19 51.22
C ASN A 10 -37.71 20.04 50.60
N LYS A 11 -38.00 18.78 50.93
CA LYS A 11 -37.37 17.63 50.28
C LYS A 11 -37.75 17.55 48.80
N TYR A 12 -39.01 17.79 48.43
CA TYR A 12 -39.46 17.79 47.03
C TYR A 12 -38.83 18.94 46.23
N ILE A 13 -38.70 20.14 46.81
CA ILE A 13 -38.03 21.28 46.15
C ILE A 13 -36.53 20.99 45.97
N GLN A 14 -35.86 20.39 46.96
CA GLN A 14 -34.47 19.95 46.83
C GLN A 14 -34.32 18.87 45.76
N PHE A 15 -35.21 17.86 45.74
CA PHE A 15 -35.22 16.84 44.68
C PHE A 15 -35.47 17.43 43.30
N PHE A 16 -36.37 18.41 43.18
CA PHE A 16 -36.67 19.08 41.91
C PHE A 16 -35.51 19.95 41.43
N PHE A 17 -34.83 20.68 42.33
CA PHE A 17 -33.62 21.43 41.98
C PHE A 17 -32.47 20.50 41.57
N ILE A 18 -32.26 19.41 42.30
CA ILE A 18 -31.28 18.38 41.95
C ILE A 18 -31.61 17.77 40.59
N TYR A 19 -32.88 17.47 40.32
CA TYR A 19 -33.32 16.93 39.03
C TYR A 19 -33.13 17.92 37.86
N ILE A 20 -33.40 19.21 38.07
CA ILE A 20 -33.11 20.25 37.07
C ILE A 20 -31.59 20.33 36.80
N ILE A 21 -30.77 20.29 37.85
CA ILE A 21 -29.31 20.30 37.72
C ILE A 21 -28.84 19.05 36.95
N PHE A 22 -29.39 17.87 37.23
CA PHE A 22 -29.08 16.65 36.49
C PHE A 22 -29.47 16.75 35.01
N LEU A 23 -30.68 17.24 34.70
CA LEU A 23 -31.10 17.46 33.31
C LEU A 23 -30.20 18.46 32.58
N GLN A 24 -29.77 19.52 33.26
CA GLN A 24 -28.82 20.48 32.71
C GLN A 24 -27.44 19.85 32.47
N ILE A 25 -26.97 19.00 33.38
CA ILE A 25 -25.68 18.31 33.20
C ILE A 25 -25.76 17.33 32.02
N ASP A 26 -26.83 16.56 31.89
CA ASP A 26 -26.97 15.62 30.77
C ASP A 26 -27.04 16.37 29.43
N TYR A 27 -27.73 17.51 29.39
CA TYR A 27 -27.75 18.39 28.23
C TYR A 27 -26.36 18.95 27.91
N ILE A 28 -25.61 19.43 28.91
CA ILE A 28 -24.22 19.88 28.74
C ILE A 28 -23.32 18.74 28.26
N CYS A 29 -23.49 17.51 28.76
CA CYS A 29 -22.72 16.36 28.30
C CYS A 29 -22.99 16.08 26.82
N GLN A 30 -24.24 16.18 26.37
CA GLN A 30 -24.60 16.02 24.96
C GLN A 30 -24.01 17.13 24.09
N GLU A 31 -24.06 18.38 24.54
CA GLU A 31 -23.44 19.50 23.83
C GLU A 31 -21.92 19.33 23.74
N LEU A 32 -21.23 19.00 24.85
CA LEU A 32 -19.79 18.78 24.86
C LEU A 32 -19.38 17.60 23.99
N SER A 33 -20.14 16.49 24.02
CA SER A 33 -19.92 15.35 23.12
C SER A 33 -20.07 15.76 21.66
N PHE A 34 -21.13 16.51 21.34
CA PHE A 34 -21.35 17.03 19.99
C PHE A 34 -20.20 17.95 19.54
N LEU A 35 -19.76 18.87 20.40
CA LEU A 35 -18.61 19.74 20.11
C LEU A 35 -17.32 18.94 19.91
N ALA A 36 -17.11 17.88 20.68
CA ALA A 36 -15.98 16.99 20.52
C ALA A 36 -16.03 16.21 19.19
N ASP A 37 -17.20 15.69 18.82
CA ASP A 37 -17.42 14.96 17.57
C ASP A 37 -17.23 15.87 16.34
N VAL A 38 -17.69 17.12 16.44
CA VAL A 38 -17.56 18.13 15.38
C VAL A 38 -16.11 18.61 15.21
N SER A 39 -15.33 18.63 16.28
CA SER A 39 -13.90 18.97 16.27
C SER A 39 -12.97 17.78 15.97
N GLN A 40 -13.52 16.56 15.86
CA GLN A 40 -12.73 15.35 15.62
C GLN A 40 -12.02 15.39 14.25
N ASN A 41 -10.92 14.63 14.13
CA ASN A 41 -10.14 14.46 12.90
C ASN A 41 -9.56 15.78 12.35
N ARG A 42 -9.04 16.63 13.24
CA ARG A 42 -8.36 17.88 12.89
C ARG A 42 -9.25 18.88 12.17
N ASN A 43 -10.52 18.99 12.54
CA ASN A 43 -11.40 20.01 11.97
C ASN A 43 -11.02 21.42 12.46
N PHE A 44 -10.22 22.14 11.67
CA PHE A 44 -9.68 23.45 12.04
C PHE A 44 -10.72 24.57 12.12
N LEU A 45 -11.86 24.44 11.41
CA LEU A 45 -12.93 25.45 11.44
C LEU A 45 -13.47 25.57 12.87
N TRP A 46 -13.94 24.47 13.42
CA TRP A 46 -14.51 24.42 14.75
C TRP A 46 -13.47 24.60 15.85
N ARG A 47 -12.24 24.14 15.62
CA ARG A 47 -11.14 24.40 16.57
C ARG A 47 -10.95 25.91 16.79
N SER A 48 -10.95 26.70 15.72
CA SER A 48 -10.74 28.16 15.82
C SER A 48 -11.82 28.87 16.63
N GLU A 49 -13.06 28.38 16.60
CA GLU A 49 -14.18 28.93 17.38
C GLU A 49 -14.20 28.41 18.83
N LEU A 50 -13.77 27.16 19.05
CA LEU A 50 -13.86 26.49 20.34
C LEU A 50 -12.68 26.78 21.28
N ILE A 51 -11.49 27.09 20.75
CA ILE A 51 -10.31 27.41 21.58
C ILE A 51 -10.58 28.60 22.51
N ASP A 52 -11.26 29.63 22.01
CA ASP A 52 -11.60 30.82 22.79
C ASP A 52 -12.60 30.52 23.91
N CYS A 53 -13.45 29.50 23.71
CA CYS A 53 -14.44 29.06 24.69
C CYS A 53 -13.86 28.13 25.77
N PHE A 54 -12.90 27.27 25.40
CA PHE A 54 -12.38 26.21 26.27
C PHE A 54 -10.85 26.26 26.35
N SER A 55 -10.31 26.90 27.38
CA SER A 55 -8.85 26.90 27.59
C SER A 55 -8.33 25.51 27.95
N CYS A 56 -7.10 25.18 27.51
CA CYS A 56 -6.47 23.88 27.77
C CYS A 56 -6.37 23.59 29.26
N GLU A 57 -5.93 24.58 30.06
CA GLU A 57 -5.81 24.45 31.52
C GLU A 57 -7.16 24.13 32.18
N PHE A 58 -8.24 24.79 31.72
CA PHE A 58 -9.58 24.54 32.24
C PHE A 58 -10.03 23.11 31.98
N LEU A 59 -9.85 22.59 30.75
CA LEU A 59 -10.21 21.21 30.42
C LEU A 59 -9.40 20.21 31.25
N LEU A 60 -8.07 20.37 31.32
CA LEU A 60 -7.21 19.44 32.03
C LEU A 60 -7.47 19.42 33.54
N GLN A 61 -7.74 20.57 34.16
CA GLN A 61 -8.13 20.63 35.56
C GLN A 61 -9.46 19.90 35.79
N ASN A 62 -10.47 20.13 34.94
CA ASN A 62 -11.79 19.52 35.12
C ASN A 62 -11.84 18.02 34.81
N ILE A 63 -10.90 17.49 34.01
CA ILE A 63 -10.82 16.04 33.77
C ILE A 63 -10.37 15.31 35.03
N TRP A 64 -9.42 15.85 35.81
CA TRP A 64 -8.78 15.15 36.93
C TRP A 64 -9.29 15.57 38.31
N ASN A 65 -9.93 16.74 38.46
CA ASN A 65 -10.45 17.21 39.74
C ASN A 65 -11.61 16.33 40.25
N GLU A 66 -11.48 15.82 41.48
CA GLU A 66 -12.51 14.98 42.15
C GLU A 66 -13.47 15.77 43.05
N ASN A 67 -13.57 17.09 42.87
CA ASN A 67 -14.40 17.94 43.73
C ASN A 67 -15.86 17.44 43.80
N GLU A 68 -16.41 17.36 45.02
CA GLU A 68 -17.69 16.68 45.33
C GLU A 68 -18.90 17.16 44.49
N PHE A 69 -18.91 18.44 44.08
CA PHE A 69 -20.01 19.02 43.28
C PHE A 69 -19.99 18.62 41.80
N PHE A 70 -18.84 18.20 41.24
CA PHE A 70 -18.67 17.86 39.83
C PHE A 70 -18.28 16.39 39.61
N ASN A 71 -18.55 15.52 40.58
CA ASN A 71 -18.12 14.12 40.53
C ASN A 71 -18.90 13.25 39.51
N ASN A 72 -19.53 13.88 38.52
CA ASN A 72 -20.16 13.17 37.41
C ASN A 72 -19.08 12.70 36.42
N GLN A 73 -18.80 11.39 36.43
CA GLN A 73 -17.83 10.75 35.55
C GLN A 73 -18.12 11.00 34.06
N LYS A 74 -19.41 11.14 33.68
CA LYS A 74 -19.80 11.42 32.29
C LYS A 74 -19.39 12.82 31.85
N LEU A 75 -19.51 13.81 32.71
CA LEU A 75 -19.09 15.17 32.38
C LEU A 75 -17.56 15.22 32.20
N ARG A 76 -16.82 14.57 33.10
CA ARG A 76 -15.36 14.43 33.00
C ARG A 76 -14.95 13.69 31.72
N SER A 77 -15.70 12.68 31.31
CA SER A 77 -15.43 11.95 30.07
C SER A 77 -15.66 12.80 28.83
N CYS A 78 -16.70 13.63 28.80
CA CYS A 78 -16.93 14.60 27.72
C CYS A 78 -15.81 15.65 27.65
N TYR A 79 -15.33 16.18 28.79
CA TYR A 79 -14.17 17.07 28.79
C TYR A 79 -12.91 16.39 28.28
N ASN A 80 -12.71 15.12 28.62
CA ASN A 80 -11.59 14.33 28.12
C ASN A 80 -11.69 14.15 26.59
N GLN A 81 -12.85 13.77 26.07
CA GLN A 81 -13.10 13.65 24.64
C GLN A 81 -12.84 14.98 23.90
N LEU A 82 -13.31 16.09 24.46
CA LEU A 82 -13.08 17.42 23.90
C LEU A 82 -11.61 17.85 23.96
N ALA A 83 -10.88 17.48 25.02
CA ALA A 83 -9.45 17.76 25.12
C ALA A 83 -8.64 16.94 24.09
N ILE A 84 -9.02 15.67 23.86
CA ILE A 84 -8.44 14.84 22.81
C ILE A 84 -8.63 15.51 21.46
N SER A 85 -9.87 15.91 21.13
CA SER A 85 -10.17 16.50 19.84
C SER A 85 -9.53 17.87 19.64
N LEU A 86 -9.60 18.80 20.61
CA LEU A 86 -9.17 20.21 20.46
C LEU A 86 -7.67 20.49 20.70
N TYR A 87 -6.99 19.68 21.50
CA TYR A 87 -5.61 19.97 21.92
C TYR A 87 -4.60 18.86 21.66
N ILE A 88 -5.01 17.60 21.54
CA ILE A 88 -4.08 16.48 21.35
C ILE A 88 -4.04 16.05 19.89
N ASP A 89 -5.17 15.80 19.24
CA ASP A 89 -5.24 15.42 17.82
C ASP A 89 -5.16 16.65 16.91
N HIS A 90 -4.11 17.46 17.06
CA HIS A 90 -3.91 18.69 16.30
C HIS A 90 -2.43 19.05 16.09
N ASP A 91 -2.19 19.93 15.12
CA ASP A 91 -0.88 20.51 14.87
C ASP A 91 -0.31 21.22 16.09
N PRO A 92 1.02 21.09 16.35
CA PRO A 92 2.05 20.53 15.44
C PRO A 92 2.27 19.00 15.53
N LEU A 93 1.49 18.29 16.35
CA LEU A 93 1.73 16.87 16.65
C LEU A 93 1.21 15.99 15.51
N ASN A 94 2.07 15.14 14.95
CA ASN A 94 1.71 14.20 13.89
C ASN A 94 1.95 12.77 14.30
N ARG A 95 1.08 11.88 13.80
CA ARG A 95 1.20 10.44 14.05
C ARG A 95 2.48 9.93 13.39
N VAL A 96 3.31 9.25 14.17
CA VAL A 96 4.57 8.71 13.68
C VAL A 96 4.31 7.35 13.03
N ILE A 97 4.79 7.18 11.81
CA ILE A 97 4.73 5.89 11.10
C ILE A 97 5.82 4.98 11.66
N VAL A 98 5.40 3.88 12.28
CA VAL A 98 6.29 2.91 12.91
C VAL A 98 5.88 1.48 12.47
N PRO A 99 6.82 0.62 12.03
CA PRO A 99 8.25 0.87 11.89
C PRO A 99 8.59 1.71 10.65
N ASN A 100 9.67 2.49 10.74
CA ASN A 100 10.19 3.30 9.64
C ASN A 100 11.14 2.48 8.76
N TYR A 101 10.68 2.15 7.55
CA TYR A 101 11.42 1.37 6.56
C TYR A 101 12.37 2.20 5.69
N CYS A 102 12.38 3.53 5.79
CA CYS A 102 13.29 4.37 5.01
C CYS A 102 14.19 5.18 5.96
N ARG A 103 15.49 4.87 5.96
CA ARG A 103 16.45 5.44 6.90
C ARG A 103 17.67 6.01 6.19
N ILE A 104 18.14 7.15 6.67
CA ILE A 104 19.42 7.74 6.27
C ILE A 104 20.54 7.07 7.06
N PHE A 105 21.62 6.69 6.39
CA PHE A 105 22.74 6.00 7.03
C PHE A 105 23.51 6.85 8.07
N SER A 106 23.52 8.19 7.94
CA SER A 106 24.28 9.10 8.82
C SER A 106 23.49 9.74 9.97
N ASP A 107 22.16 9.76 9.92
CA ASP A 107 21.34 10.66 10.74
C ASP A 107 20.48 9.87 11.75
N VAL A 108 21.13 9.09 12.62
CA VAL A 108 20.40 8.38 13.68
C VAL A 108 19.92 9.33 14.79
N TYR A 109 20.47 10.55 14.93
CA TYR A 109 20.23 11.36 16.15
C TYR A 109 19.83 12.84 15.97
N ILE A 110 19.55 13.33 14.76
CA ILE A 110 19.16 14.76 14.56
C ILE A 110 17.70 15.02 14.98
N TYR A 111 16.85 13.99 15.08
CA TYR A 111 15.40 14.11 15.22
C TYR A 111 14.90 14.74 16.54
N ILE A 112 15.68 14.68 17.61
CA ILE A 112 15.23 15.10 18.96
C ILE A 112 15.35 16.62 19.15
N TYR A 113 16.22 17.30 18.41
CA TYR A 113 16.55 18.71 18.67
C TYR A 113 15.53 19.70 18.08
N ILE A 114 14.91 19.37 16.94
CA ILE A 114 14.00 20.28 16.22
C ILE A 114 12.64 20.40 16.94
N TYR A 115 12.09 19.30 17.45
CA TYR A 115 10.83 19.34 18.22
C TYR A 115 10.97 20.03 19.57
N LYS A 116 12.17 20.00 20.17
CA LYS A 116 12.42 20.60 21.48
C LYS A 116 12.27 22.13 21.46
N ILE A 117 12.63 22.79 20.35
CA ILE A 117 12.55 24.25 20.21
C ILE A 117 11.11 24.73 19.97
N LEU A 118 10.25 23.92 19.35
CA LEU A 118 8.86 24.27 19.04
C LEU A 118 7.92 24.13 20.25
N LEU A 119 8.27 23.32 21.26
CA LEU A 119 7.37 22.95 22.36
C LEU A 119 7.63 23.69 23.69
N ASP A 120 8.60 24.60 23.79
CA ASP A 120 9.02 25.16 25.09
C ASP A 120 7.88 25.84 25.90
N MET A 121 6.80 26.33 25.26
CA MET A 121 5.63 26.88 25.97
C MET A 121 4.53 25.84 26.30
N GLU A 122 4.45 24.72 25.57
CA GLU A 122 3.43 23.67 25.78
C GLU A 122 3.97 22.43 26.50
N PHE A 123 5.29 22.33 26.65
CA PHE A 123 5.98 21.20 27.28
C PHE A 123 5.48 20.94 28.71
N SER A 124 5.28 22.00 29.49
CA SER A 124 4.78 21.90 30.87
C SER A 124 3.36 21.34 30.93
N LEU A 125 2.48 21.76 30.02
CA LEU A 125 1.09 21.31 29.93
C LEU A 125 1.03 19.82 29.62
N TYR A 126 1.68 19.36 28.54
CA TYR A 126 1.69 17.94 28.16
C TYR A 126 2.41 17.07 29.18
N SER A 127 3.47 17.59 29.82
CA SER A 127 4.12 16.90 30.94
C SER A 127 3.15 16.66 32.09
N SER A 128 2.39 17.69 32.51
CA SER A 128 1.40 17.55 33.59
C SER A 128 0.25 16.61 33.21
N LEU A 129 -0.19 16.66 31.95
CA LEU A 129 -1.23 15.78 31.40
C LEU A 129 -0.80 14.32 31.51
N LEU A 130 0.42 13.99 31.09
CA LEU A 130 0.96 12.64 31.20
C LEU A 130 1.06 12.19 32.66
N ASP A 131 1.53 13.04 33.57
CA ASP A 131 1.65 12.65 34.98
C ASP A 131 0.28 12.38 35.61
N ASN A 132 -0.71 13.23 35.33
CA ASN A 132 -2.09 13.05 35.80
C ASN A 132 -2.75 11.79 35.20
N LEU A 133 -2.56 11.55 33.91
CA LEU A 133 -3.04 10.35 33.24
C LEU A 133 -2.42 9.09 33.86
N MET A 134 -1.10 9.09 34.07
CA MET A 134 -0.41 7.96 34.70
C MET A 134 -0.87 7.72 36.14
N ASN A 135 -1.12 8.79 36.92
CA ASN A 135 -1.68 8.69 38.26
C ASN A 135 -3.09 8.09 38.25
N PHE A 136 -3.93 8.48 37.28
CA PHE A 136 -5.27 7.92 37.12
C PHE A 136 -5.25 6.43 36.78
N PHE A 137 -4.38 5.99 35.86
CA PHE A 137 -4.19 4.57 35.57
C PHE A 137 -3.67 3.81 36.80
N ALA A 138 -2.72 4.38 37.55
CA ALA A 138 -2.20 3.78 38.77
C ALA A 138 -3.30 3.56 39.83
N GLN A 139 -4.16 4.57 40.06
CA GLN A 139 -5.29 4.47 40.98
C GLN A 139 -6.30 3.39 40.55
N LYS A 140 -6.62 3.31 39.25
CA LYS A 140 -7.51 2.27 38.72
C LYS A 140 -6.93 0.87 38.88
N CYS A 141 -5.64 0.71 38.63
CA CYS A 141 -4.91 -0.54 38.84
C CYS A 141 -4.83 -0.92 40.33
N GLU A 142 -4.66 0.04 41.23
CA GLU A 142 -4.71 -0.21 42.67
C GLU A 142 -6.08 -0.72 43.10
N ASN A 143 -7.17 -0.11 42.59
CA ASN A 143 -8.53 -0.58 42.86
C ASN A 143 -8.76 -2.02 42.35
N ILE A 144 -8.27 -2.36 41.15
CA ILE A 144 -8.32 -3.73 40.61
C ILE A 144 -7.55 -4.69 41.52
N THR A 145 -6.37 -4.29 41.95
CA THR A 145 -5.51 -5.09 42.84
C THR A 145 -6.16 -5.32 44.20
N GLN A 146 -6.79 -4.31 44.78
CA GLN A 146 -7.57 -4.41 46.02
C GLN A 146 -8.76 -5.38 45.86
N GLN A 147 -9.45 -5.36 44.71
CA GLN A 147 -10.48 -6.36 44.41
C GLN A 147 -9.91 -7.78 44.38
N TYR A 148 -8.78 -7.99 43.68
CA TYR A 148 -8.14 -9.31 43.67
C TYR A 148 -7.78 -9.81 45.07
N TYR A 149 -7.26 -8.95 45.95
CA TYR A 149 -6.95 -9.34 47.33
C TYR A 149 -8.20 -9.65 48.15
N LYS A 150 -9.29 -8.88 47.98
CA LYS A 150 -10.56 -9.14 48.66
C LYS A 150 -11.10 -10.53 48.32
N TYR A 151 -11.09 -10.91 47.04
CA TYR A 151 -11.58 -12.22 46.61
C TYR A 151 -10.65 -13.37 46.96
N ARG A 152 -9.33 -13.13 47.05
CA ARG A 152 -8.38 -14.14 47.54
C ARG A 152 -8.65 -14.56 48.99
N LEU A 153 -8.92 -13.60 49.88
CA LEU A 153 -9.21 -13.89 51.29
C LEU A 153 -10.51 -14.70 51.46
N LEU A 154 -11.45 -14.57 50.53
CA LEU A 154 -12.67 -15.36 50.53
C LEU A 154 -12.39 -16.82 50.19
N GLU A 155 -11.50 -17.11 49.23
CA GLU A 155 -11.14 -18.49 48.87
C GLU A 155 -10.39 -19.23 49.98
N GLU A 156 -9.46 -18.57 50.67
CA GLU A 156 -8.73 -19.15 51.80
C GLU A 156 -9.68 -19.53 52.96
N ASN A 157 -10.84 -18.86 53.08
CA ASN A 157 -11.89 -19.17 54.06
C ASN A 157 -13.01 -20.10 53.52
N PHE A 158 -13.10 -20.27 52.19
CA PHE A 158 -14.20 -21.02 51.55
C PHE A 158 -13.99 -22.53 51.63
N PHE A 159 -12.75 -23.01 51.60
CA PHE A 159 -12.45 -24.45 51.67
C PHE A 159 -12.90 -25.10 52.98
N ASP A 160 -13.12 -24.31 54.04
CA ASP A 160 -13.57 -24.81 55.35
C ASP A 160 -15.11 -24.89 55.50
N ASN A 161 -15.91 -24.39 54.55
CA ASN A 161 -17.38 -24.26 54.71
C ASN A 161 -18.22 -24.65 53.46
N ILE A 162 -17.80 -25.64 52.66
CA ILE A 162 -18.37 -25.93 51.32
C ILE A 162 -19.75 -26.64 51.32
N GLU A 163 -20.27 -27.11 52.44
CA GLU A 163 -21.57 -27.80 52.44
C GLU A 163 -22.73 -26.78 52.50
N ASP A 164 -23.45 -26.64 51.37
CA ASP A 164 -24.85 -26.12 51.25
C ASP A 164 -25.13 -24.62 50.99
N LYS A 165 -24.31 -23.87 50.25
CA LYS A 165 -24.72 -22.51 49.79
C LYS A 165 -25.14 -22.44 48.32
N ASP A 166 -26.38 -21.97 48.10
CA ASP A 166 -27.07 -21.75 46.82
C ASP A 166 -26.20 -21.10 45.73
N GLU A 167 -26.18 -21.71 44.54
CA GLU A 167 -25.44 -21.26 43.35
C GLU A 167 -25.85 -19.86 42.82
N ASN A 168 -26.95 -19.30 43.31
CA ASN A 168 -27.52 -18.04 42.80
C ASN A 168 -26.92 -16.77 43.42
N ASN A 169 -26.11 -16.86 44.48
CA ASN A 169 -25.47 -15.71 45.15
C ASN A 169 -23.96 -15.65 44.90
N LYS A 170 -23.50 -15.91 43.67
CA LYS A 170 -22.09 -15.70 43.31
C LYS A 170 -21.81 -14.19 43.28
N GLU A 171 -21.00 -13.72 44.21
CA GLU A 171 -20.55 -12.33 44.29
C GLU A 171 -19.79 -11.93 43.02
N ARG A 172 -20.39 -11.09 42.19
CA ARG A 172 -19.72 -10.49 41.02
C ARG A 172 -18.73 -9.42 41.47
N GLY A 173 -17.61 -9.29 40.75
CA GLY A 173 -16.64 -8.22 40.99
C GLY A 173 -17.23 -6.83 40.77
N LEU A 174 -16.58 -5.79 41.31
CA LEU A 174 -17.00 -4.41 41.07
C LEU A 174 -16.84 -4.01 39.60
N ASP A 175 -17.73 -3.14 39.12
CA ASP A 175 -17.71 -2.64 37.75
C ASP A 175 -16.67 -1.51 37.59
N LEU A 176 -15.39 -1.87 37.59
CA LEU A 176 -14.28 -0.90 37.55
C LEU A 176 -13.97 -0.37 36.15
N LEU A 177 -14.26 -1.18 35.12
CA LEU A 177 -13.94 -0.90 33.72
C LEU A 177 -15.06 -0.16 32.99
N ASN A 178 -16.31 -0.29 33.42
CA ASN A 178 -17.47 0.35 32.82
C ASN A 178 -17.58 1.85 33.20
N SER A 179 -16.59 2.63 32.77
CA SER A 179 -16.62 4.08 32.91
C SER A 179 -16.15 4.74 31.62
N ASP A 180 -17.00 5.63 31.09
CA ASP A 180 -16.71 6.37 29.85
C ASP A 180 -15.41 7.18 29.99
N LEU A 181 -15.16 7.75 31.17
CA LEU A 181 -13.93 8.46 31.48
C LEU A 181 -12.69 7.59 31.25
N PHE A 182 -12.76 6.31 31.63
CA PHE A 182 -11.66 5.39 31.45
C PHE A 182 -11.45 5.01 29.97
N LEU A 183 -12.53 4.80 29.22
CA LEU A 183 -12.47 4.59 27.77
C LEU A 183 -11.84 5.79 27.04
N HIS A 184 -12.25 7.01 27.36
CA HIS A 184 -11.64 8.19 26.73
C HIS A 184 -10.18 8.40 27.20
N SER A 185 -9.85 8.04 28.44
CA SER A 185 -8.45 8.11 28.94
C SER A 185 -7.55 7.07 28.27
N THR A 186 -8.04 5.87 27.96
CA THR A 186 -7.28 4.87 27.19
C THR A 186 -7.12 5.30 25.74
N ASN A 187 -8.14 5.91 25.13
CA ASN A 187 -8.02 6.53 23.80
C ASN A 187 -7.00 7.66 23.78
N MET A 188 -7.00 8.51 24.82
CA MET A 188 -5.99 9.56 24.99
C MET A 188 -4.59 8.95 25.07
N LEU A 189 -4.37 7.93 25.91
CA LEU A 189 -3.09 7.24 26.02
C LEU A 189 -2.62 6.66 24.67
N ASN A 190 -3.50 6.00 23.93
CA ASN A 190 -3.22 5.47 22.60
C ASN A 190 -2.78 6.58 21.64
N LEU A 191 -3.52 7.68 21.58
CA LEU A 191 -3.18 8.81 20.72
C LEU A 191 -1.84 9.45 21.12
N LEU A 192 -1.57 9.64 22.41
CA LEU A 192 -0.30 10.21 22.90
C LEU A 192 0.90 9.33 22.53
N LEU A 193 0.74 8.00 22.54
CA LEU A 193 1.75 7.06 22.04
C LEU A 193 1.92 7.19 20.52
N GLN A 194 0.83 7.32 19.75
CA GLN A 194 0.87 7.52 18.28
C GLN A 194 1.57 8.80 17.86
N LEU A 195 1.41 9.86 18.65
CA LEU A 195 2.10 11.14 18.46
C LEU A 195 3.55 11.13 18.98
N ASN A 196 4.01 10.00 19.54
CA ASN A 196 5.36 9.81 20.07
C ASN A 196 5.75 10.82 21.17
N LEU A 197 4.77 11.34 21.91
CA LEU A 197 4.97 12.40 22.91
C LEU A 197 5.88 11.96 24.07
N PHE A 198 5.83 10.69 24.47
CA PHE A 198 6.69 10.16 25.52
C PHE A 198 8.19 10.26 25.17
N ASN A 199 8.55 10.03 23.90
CA ASN A 199 9.93 10.19 23.43
C ASN A 199 10.31 11.67 23.33
N ILE A 200 9.40 12.53 22.84
CA ILE A 200 9.63 13.99 22.74
C ILE A 200 9.85 14.61 24.13
N LEU A 201 9.07 14.19 25.14
CA LEU A 201 9.16 14.67 26.51
C LEU A 201 10.26 13.98 27.34
N GLY A 202 10.91 12.93 26.80
CA GLY A 202 11.94 12.16 27.50
C GLY A 202 11.41 11.33 28.68
N LYS A 203 10.14 10.92 28.64
CA LYS A 203 9.47 10.14 29.70
C LYS A 203 9.34 8.64 29.36
N GLN A 204 10.34 8.06 28.69
CA GLN A 204 10.34 6.65 28.28
C GLN A 204 10.19 5.65 29.44
N LYS A 205 10.61 6.05 30.65
CA LYS A 205 10.46 5.27 31.89
C LYS A 205 9.01 4.89 32.19
N PHE A 206 8.03 5.65 31.69
CA PHE A 206 6.62 5.33 31.87
C PHE A 206 6.15 4.12 31.06
N TYR A 207 6.86 3.68 30.02
CA TYR A 207 6.46 2.52 29.22
C TYR A 207 6.33 1.23 30.06
N ALA A 208 7.23 1.02 31.02
CA ALA A 208 7.16 -0.13 31.94
C ALA A 208 5.86 -0.10 32.76
N ASN A 209 5.55 1.07 33.35
CA ASN A 209 4.33 1.27 34.15
C ASN A 209 3.06 1.14 33.28
N ILE A 210 3.07 1.70 32.07
CA ILE A 210 1.93 1.58 31.14
C ILE A 210 1.65 0.10 30.85
N ILE A 211 2.67 -0.67 30.47
CA ILE A 211 2.49 -2.09 30.16
C ILE A 211 1.97 -2.85 31.38
N GLN A 212 2.53 -2.58 32.58
CA GLN A 212 2.03 -3.16 33.82
C GLN A 212 0.54 -2.85 34.06
N PHE A 213 0.16 -1.58 33.96
CA PHE A 213 -1.22 -1.15 34.16
C PHE A 213 -2.15 -1.83 33.16
N LEU A 214 -1.80 -1.78 31.87
CA LEU A 214 -2.60 -2.35 30.79
C LEU A 214 -2.75 -3.87 30.91
N THR A 215 -1.72 -4.59 31.34
CA THR A 215 -1.79 -6.04 31.58
C THR A 215 -2.71 -6.37 32.75
N GLN A 216 -2.72 -5.58 33.83
CA GLN A 216 -3.68 -5.79 34.92
C GLN A 216 -5.12 -5.53 34.46
N ILE A 217 -5.31 -4.48 33.66
CA ILE A 217 -6.62 -4.08 33.13
C ILE A 217 -7.18 -5.13 32.16
N ILE A 218 -6.35 -5.65 31.24
CA ILE A 218 -6.81 -6.62 30.23
C ILE A 218 -7.25 -7.96 30.84
N CYS A 219 -6.62 -8.35 31.96
CA CYS A 219 -6.92 -9.58 32.69
C CYS A 219 -8.06 -9.45 33.70
N TYR A 220 -8.51 -8.24 33.97
CA TYR A 220 -9.67 -8.04 34.83
C TYR A 220 -10.94 -8.54 34.13
N ASP A 221 -11.60 -9.51 34.73
CA ASP A 221 -12.92 -9.99 34.35
C ASP A 221 -13.84 -9.95 35.57
N ARG A 222 -14.89 -9.12 35.50
CA ARG A 222 -15.87 -8.94 36.57
C ARG A 222 -16.70 -10.20 36.82
N ILE A 223 -16.94 -10.99 35.77
CA ILE A 223 -17.76 -12.22 35.85
C ILE A 223 -16.93 -13.32 36.49
N ASN A 224 -15.68 -13.45 36.07
CA ASN A 224 -14.76 -14.49 36.52
C ASN A 224 -13.68 -13.92 37.44
N ILE A 225 -14.07 -13.10 38.41
CA ILE A 225 -13.13 -12.35 39.26
C ILE A 225 -12.27 -13.27 40.14
N GLN A 226 -12.85 -14.37 40.66
CA GLN A 226 -12.12 -15.39 41.43
C GLN A 226 -11.03 -16.06 40.58
N PHE A 227 -11.36 -16.38 39.33
CA PHE A 227 -10.40 -16.95 38.41
C PHE A 227 -9.29 -15.95 38.02
N SER A 228 -9.66 -14.69 37.84
CA SER A 228 -8.72 -13.60 37.57
C SER A 228 -7.79 -13.35 38.76
N SER A 229 -8.31 -13.36 39.98
CA SER A 229 -7.53 -13.13 41.20
C SER A 229 -6.60 -14.30 41.52
N THR A 230 -7.02 -15.55 41.33
CA THR A 230 -6.18 -16.74 41.52
C THR A 230 -5.02 -16.77 40.52
N ALA A 231 -5.29 -16.51 39.24
CA ALA A 231 -4.24 -16.43 38.22
C ALA A 231 -3.24 -15.32 38.53
N TYR A 232 -3.72 -14.12 38.86
CA TYR A 232 -2.88 -12.98 39.24
C TYR A 232 -2.01 -13.29 40.45
N THR A 233 -2.60 -13.78 41.54
CA THR A 233 -1.87 -14.08 42.79
C THR A 233 -0.88 -15.21 42.62
N ARG A 234 -1.20 -16.24 41.81
CA ARG A 234 -0.28 -17.32 41.47
C ARG A 234 0.92 -16.80 40.66
N SER A 235 0.70 -15.89 39.72
CA SER A 235 1.78 -15.27 38.95
C SER A 235 2.73 -14.47 39.85
N ILE A 236 2.20 -13.73 40.82
CA ILE A 236 3.00 -13.00 41.82
C ILE A 236 3.78 -13.97 42.73
N LYS A 237 3.13 -15.02 43.25
CA LYS A 237 3.81 -16.01 44.10
C LYS A 237 4.93 -16.74 43.37
N GLN A 238 4.70 -17.15 42.12
CA GLN A 238 5.75 -17.77 41.29
C GLN A 238 6.93 -16.82 41.06
N PHE A 239 6.65 -15.53 40.91
CA PHE A 239 7.67 -14.52 40.81
C PHE A 239 8.47 -14.36 42.12
N GLU A 240 7.80 -14.20 43.26
CA GLU A 240 8.47 -14.08 44.57
C GLU A 240 9.40 -15.28 44.81
N GLN A 241 8.92 -16.49 44.52
CA GLN A 241 9.71 -17.72 44.60
C GLN A 241 10.92 -17.72 43.67
N THR A 242 10.78 -17.25 42.42
CA THR A 242 11.93 -17.18 41.50
C THR A 242 12.95 -16.11 41.91
N GLN A 243 12.51 -15.00 42.51
CA GLN A 243 13.42 -14.00 43.09
C GLN A 243 14.16 -14.54 44.32
N GLU A 244 13.47 -15.24 45.21
CA GLU A 244 14.10 -15.92 46.36
C GLU A 244 15.13 -16.94 45.89
N GLN A 245 14.77 -17.80 44.93
CA GLN A 245 15.72 -18.75 44.33
C GLN A 245 16.92 -18.06 43.67
N LYS A 246 16.72 -16.89 43.02
CA LYS A 246 17.82 -16.09 42.46
C LYS A 246 18.71 -15.51 43.57
N LYS A 247 18.13 -14.96 44.64
CA LYS A 247 18.86 -14.45 45.81
C LYS A 247 19.65 -15.56 46.48
N ASP A 248 19.07 -16.74 46.65
CA ASP A 248 19.74 -17.91 47.23
C ASP A 248 20.88 -18.41 46.34
N LYS A 249 20.71 -18.44 45.01
CA LYS A 249 21.80 -18.76 44.08
C LYS A 249 22.94 -17.74 44.12
N ILE A 250 22.63 -16.45 44.27
CA ILE A 250 23.65 -15.39 44.41
C ILE A 250 24.38 -15.54 45.75
N ASN A 251 23.65 -15.82 46.83
CA ASN A 251 24.23 -16.05 48.15
C ASN A 251 25.09 -17.32 48.18
N LEU A 252 24.65 -18.42 47.57
CA LEU A 252 25.43 -19.65 47.40
C LEU A 252 26.68 -19.44 46.54
N LYS A 253 26.62 -18.59 45.50
CA LYS A 253 27.81 -18.21 44.72
C LYS A 253 28.78 -17.34 45.53
N LYS A 254 28.29 -16.42 46.36
CA LYS A 254 29.14 -15.65 47.30
C LYS A 254 29.77 -16.54 48.37
N ILE A 255 29.05 -17.56 48.85
CA ILE A 255 29.56 -18.56 49.80
C ILE A 255 30.60 -19.47 49.12
N LYS A 256 30.39 -19.88 47.86
CA LYS A 256 31.39 -20.67 47.10
C LYS A 256 32.68 -19.89 46.79
N ILE A 257 32.61 -18.57 46.63
CA ILE A 257 33.82 -17.74 46.47
C ILE A 257 34.63 -17.66 47.78
N ASN A 258 34.00 -17.91 48.94
CA ASN A 258 34.66 -17.99 50.25
C ASN A 258 35.09 -19.41 50.68
N LEU A 259 34.81 -20.44 49.88
CA LEU A 259 35.14 -21.85 50.17
C LEU A 259 36.28 -22.40 49.29
N ASN A 260 36.97 -21.55 48.53
CA ASN A 260 38.18 -21.93 47.78
C ASN A 260 39.38 -22.32 48.68
N ASP A 261 39.21 -22.44 50.00
CA ASP A 261 40.22 -22.95 50.93
C ASP A 261 39.95 -24.37 51.46
N PHE A 262 38.93 -25.11 50.97
CA PHE A 262 38.73 -26.51 51.36
C PHE A 262 38.38 -27.46 50.19
N ASN A 263 39.42 -28.07 49.61
CA ASN A 263 39.34 -29.19 48.67
C ASN A 263 39.14 -30.54 49.40
N ILE A 264 37.91 -30.99 49.67
CA ILE A 264 37.65 -32.36 50.20
C ILE A 264 36.46 -33.09 49.53
N PHE A 265 35.92 -32.66 48.38
CA PHE A 265 34.71 -33.31 47.81
C PHE A 265 34.84 -34.04 46.46
N ASP A 266 36.05 -34.42 46.05
CA ASP A 266 36.29 -35.21 44.82
C ASP A 266 36.49 -36.72 45.06
N GLN A 267 36.06 -37.30 46.19
CA GLN A 267 36.27 -38.73 46.48
C GLN A 267 35.04 -39.46 47.02
N ILE A 268 33.92 -39.45 46.30
CA ILE A 268 32.91 -40.53 46.43
C ILE A 268 32.53 -41.01 45.03
N ASN A 269 33.39 -41.88 44.51
CA ASN A 269 33.15 -42.75 43.36
C ASN A 269 33.43 -44.18 43.85
N ILE A 270 32.38 -44.88 44.24
CA ILE A 270 32.35 -46.27 44.72
C ILE A 270 30.94 -46.77 44.35
N SER A 271 30.66 -47.89 43.70
CA SER A 271 31.37 -48.83 42.82
C SER A 271 30.27 -49.83 42.44
N ASP A 272 30.01 -50.04 41.15
CA ASP A 272 29.20 -51.17 40.70
C ASP A 272 30.01 -52.46 40.89
N GLN A 273 29.46 -53.44 41.60
CA GLN A 273 29.76 -54.87 41.42
C GLN A 273 28.72 -55.77 42.10
N ASP A 274 28.14 -56.61 41.23
CA ASP A 274 27.40 -57.88 41.33
C ASP A 274 27.50 -58.68 42.66
N ASP A 275 26.37 -59.26 43.09
CA ASP A 275 26.16 -60.73 43.20
C ASP A 275 24.73 -61.08 43.71
N ASP A 276 24.12 -62.03 42.98
CA ASP A 276 23.18 -63.12 43.33
C ASP A 276 21.70 -62.89 43.75
N ASP A 277 20.82 -63.27 42.80
CA ASP A 277 19.75 -64.28 42.87
C ASP A 277 18.72 -64.26 44.02
N GLU A 278 17.50 -63.80 43.72
CA GLU A 278 16.26 -64.61 43.67
C GLU A 278 15.03 -63.66 43.64
N GLU A 279 13.96 -64.12 42.98
CA GLU A 279 12.62 -63.47 42.83
C GLU A 279 12.37 -62.63 41.57
N GLU A 280 12.62 -63.24 40.41
CA GLU A 280 11.83 -62.96 39.20
C GLU A 280 10.44 -63.64 39.32
N GLU A 281 9.37 -62.86 39.52
CA GLU A 281 8.07 -63.06 38.82
C GLU A 281 7.00 -61.97 39.06
N GLU A 282 7.21 -60.92 39.88
CA GLU A 282 6.20 -59.87 40.10
C GLU A 282 6.48 -58.49 39.45
N GLN A 283 7.60 -58.30 38.74
CA GLN A 283 7.97 -56.95 38.26
C GLN A 283 7.68 -56.63 36.77
N GLN A 284 7.13 -57.55 35.98
CA GLN A 284 6.80 -57.25 34.58
C GLN A 284 5.42 -56.60 34.36
N GLN A 285 4.59 -56.44 35.39
CA GLN A 285 3.33 -55.67 35.29
C GLN A 285 3.43 -54.23 35.82
N ASN A 286 4.49 -53.88 36.58
CA ASN A 286 4.69 -52.50 37.09
C ASN A 286 5.61 -51.61 36.21
N LEU A 287 6.30 -52.18 35.21
CA LEU A 287 7.12 -51.41 34.26
C LEU A 287 6.31 -50.74 33.13
N ASN A 288 5.09 -51.22 32.85
CA ASN A 288 4.19 -50.57 31.88
C ASN A 288 3.24 -49.51 32.51
N LEU A 289 3.14 -49.46 33.85
CA LEU A 289 2.41 -48.42 34.57
C LEU A 289 3.30 -47.22 34.94
N SER A 290 4.59 -47.45 35.17
CA SER A 290 5.56 -46.41 35.49
C SER A 290 6.01 -45.58 34.27
N GLN A 291 5.99 -46.14 33.05
CA GLN A 291 6.24 -45.34 31.83
C GLN A 291 5.04 -44.46 31.43
N LYS A 292 3.80 -44.89 31.70
CA LYS A 292 2.62 -44.01 31.52
C LYS A 292 2.50 -42.92 32.59
N GLN A 293 2.94 -43.18 33.82
CA GLN A 293 2.98 -42.17 34.89
C GLN A 293 4.18 -41.22 34.79
N LEU A 294 5.25 -41.56 34.07
CA LEU A 294 6.36 -40.64 33.80
C LEU A 294 6.03 -39.62 32.69
N ASP A 295 5.25 -40.01 31.67
CA ASP A 295 4.78 -39.08 30.64
C ASP A 295 3.68 -38.13 31.14
N GLU A 296 2.81 -38.57 32.06
CA GLU A 296 1.83 -37.70 32.72
C GLU A 296 2.51 -36.74 33.73
N ASN A 297 3.60 -37.14 34.37
CA ASN A 297 4.37 -36.26 35.27
C ASN A 297 5.25 -35.24 34.52
N LEU A 298 5.72 -35.54 33.30
CA LEU A 298 6.36 -34.55 32.42
C LEU A 298 5.35 -33.49 31.92
N ASN A 299 4.11 -33.90 31.65
CA ASN A 299 3.01 -32.98 31.32
C ASN A 299 2.50 -32.18 32.53
N CYS A 300 2.57 -32.73 33.76
CA CYS A 300 2.17 -32.05 35.00
C CYS A 300 3.22 -31.10 35.60
N ASN A 301 4.48 -31.20 35.18
CA ASN A 301 5.54 -30.25 35.52
C ASN A 301 5.51 -28.97 34.66
N ASN A 302 4.66 -28.93 33.64
CA ASN A 302 4.45 -27.73 32.82
C ASN A 302 3.45 -26.78 33.54
N PRO A 303 3.90 -25.62 34.04
CA PRO A 303 3.05 -24.69 34.78
C PRO A 303 1.90 -24.12 33.93
N LEU A 304 2.05 -24.06 32.61
CA LEU A 304 1.00 -23.64 31.67
C LEU A 304 -0.07 -24.72 31.50
N LEU A 305 0.30 -26.00 31.38
CA LEU A 305 -0.64 -27.10 31.16
C LEU A 305 -1.45 -27.42 32.43
N ARG A 306 -0.82 -27.32 33.60
CA ARG A 306 -1.49 -27.45 34.90
C ARG A 306 -2.42 -26.28 35.19
N GLY A 307 -2.09 -25.09 34.70
CA GLY A 307 -3.03 -23.97 34.62
C GLY A 307 -4.18 -24.33 33.69
N PHE A 308 -3.89 -24.65 32.44
CA PHE A 308 -4.83 -24.92 31.36
C PHE A 308 -5.86 -26.02 31.67
N LEU A 309 -5.45 -27.15 32.26
CA LEU A 309 -6.35 -28.27 32.59
C LEU A 309 -7.26 -27.96 33.80
N ASN A 310 -6.76 -27.22 34.78
CA ASN A 310 -7.59 -26.72 35.89
C ASN A 310 -8.56 -25.62 35.40
N ILE A 311 -8.14 -24.84 34.41
CA ILE A 311 -8.95 -23.79 33.78
C ILE A 311 -10.10 -24.39 32.99
N ASN A 312 -9.82 -25.39 32.15
CA ASN A 312 -10.82 -26.03 31.30
C ASN A 312 -11.92 -26.78 32.08
N SER A 313 -11.57 -27.36 33.23
CA SER A 313 -12.54 -28.03 34.11
C SER A 313 -13.41 -27.05 34.91
N LEU A 314 -12.97 -25.81 35.10
CA LEU A 314 -13.77 -24.73 35.67
C LEU A 314 -14.69 -24.10 34.63
N PHE A 315 -14.25 -23.97 33.37
CA PHE A 315 -15.04 -23.38 32.28
C PHE A 315 -16.28 -24.18 31.88
N SER A 316 -16.28 -25.51 32.03
CA SER A 316 -17.46 -26.34 31.72
C SER A 316 -18.66 -26.07 32.65
N LYS A 317 -18.50 -25.23 33.69
CA LYS A 317 -19.56 -24.87 34.65
C LYS A 317 -20.12 -23.45 34.49
N TYR A 318 -19.53 -22.60 33.64
CA TYR A 318 -19.87 -21.18 33.58
C TYR A 318 -20.13 -20.72 32.15
N SER A 319 -21.37 -20.85 31.70
CA SER A 319 -21.79 -20.32 30.39
C SER A 319 -23.11 -19.53 30.47
N ILE A 320 -23.00 -18.27 30.00
CA ILE A 320 -24.00 -17.31 29.47
C ILE A 320 -24.79 -16.43 30.47
N GLN A 321 -24.66 -15.09 30.32
CA GLN A 321 -25.70 -14.09 29.97
C GLN A 321 -25.32 -12.66 30.41
N GLN A 322 -25.20 -11.72 29.45
CA GLN A 322 -25.59 -10.28 29.48
C GLN A 322 -24.79 -9.46 28.44
N GLU A 323 -25.40 -9.08 27.31
CA GLU A 323 -24.70 -8.48 26.14
C GLU A 323 -24.59 -6.94 26.14
N ASN A 324 -25.37 -6.20 26.93
CA ASN A 324 -25.45 -4.74 26.74
C ASN A 324 -24.47 -3.91 27.58
N GLU A 325 -24.07 -4.38 28.77
CA GLU A 325 -23.09 -3.70 29.65
C GLU A 325 -21.64 -4.11 29.37
N LEU A 326 -21.40 -5.24 28.69
CA LEU A 326 -20.06 -5.71 28.33
C LEU A 326 -19.38 -4.83 27.26
N ASN A 327 -20.12 -3.92 26.62
CA ASN A 327 -19.64 -3.18 25.47
C ASN A 327 -18.50 -2.19 25.80
N CYS A 328 -18.55 -1.49 26.94
CA CYS A 328 -17.49 -0.55 27.32
C CYS A 328 -16.20 -1.29 27.70
N ASP A 329 -16.30 -2.35 28.50
CA ASP A 329 -15.17 -3.21 28.87
C ASP A 329 -14.47 -3.80 27.64
N ILE A 330 -15.25 -4.32 26.67
CA ILE A 330 -14.72 -4.85 25.41
C ILE A 330 -14.03 -3.75 24.62
N LYS A 331 -14.64 -2.56 24.47
CA LYS A 331 -14.03 -1.42 23.76
C LYS A 331 -12.71 -1.00 24.40
N ILE A 332 -12.65 -0.91 25.73
CA ILE A 332 -11.41 -0.60 26.46
C ILE A 332 -10.36 -1.66 26.14
N LYS A 333 -10.68 -2.95 26.25
CA LYS A 333 -9.74 -4.03 25.96
C LYS A 333 -9.28 -4.03 24.50
N LEU A 334 -10.13 -3.65 23.55
CA LEU A 334 -9.76 -3.48 22.14
C LEU A 334 -8.73 -2.36 21.96
N VAL A 335 -8.92 -1.22 22.62
CA VAL A 335 -7.95 -0.10 22.60
C VAL A 335 -6.63 -0.49 23.26
N ILE A 336 -6.67 -1.27 24.34
CA ILE A 336 -5.47 -1.80 24.98
C ILE A 336 -4.69 -2.73 24.04
N CYS A 337 -5.40 -3.56 23.28
CA CYS A 337 -4.77 -4.39 22.24
C CYS A 337 -4.07 -3.51 21.19
N ASP A 338 -4.69 -2.41 20.76
CA ASP A 338 -4.07 -1.46 19.81
C ASP A 338 -2.79 -0.83 20.40
N ILE A 339 -2.79 -0.50 21.70
CA ILE A 339 -1.61 0.00 22.39
C ILE A 339 -0.51 -1.07 22.42
N PHE A 340 -0.82 -2.33 22.70
CA PHE A 340 0.18 -3.41 22.66
C PHE A 340 0.74 -3.65 21.26
N GLU A 341 -0.09 -3.61 20.22
CA GLU A 341 0.38 -3.70 18.84
C GLU A 341 1.32 -2.55 18.48
N GLN A 342 1.04 -1.35 19.00
CA GLN A 342 1.91 -0.20 18.84
C GLN A 342 3.26 -0.37 19.55
N PHE A 343 3.28 -0.90 20.78
CA PHE A 343 4.53 -1.24 21.48
C PHE A 343 5.36 -2.27 20.71
N LEU A 344 4.70 -3.27 20.10
CA LEU A 344 5.38 -4.24 19.22
C LEU A 344 5.97 -3.55 17.98
N ASN A 345 5.25 -2.63 17.35
CA ASN A 345 5.76 -1.86 16.21
C ASN A 345 6.96 -1.00 16.60
N MET A 346 6.88 -0.26 17.72
CA MET A 346 7.99 0.54 18.25
C MET A 346 9.21 -0.32 18.55
N ARG A 347 8.99 -1.53 19.09
CA ARG A 347 10.06 -2.48 19.32
C ARG A 347 10.71 -2.95 18.03
N GLN A 348 9.92 -3.30 17.01
CA GLN A 348 10.47 -3.69 15.71
C GLN A 348 11.30 -2.56 15.10
N ASP A 349 10.84 -1.31 15.22
CA ASP A 349 11.59 -0.14 14.77
C ASP A 349 12.93 0.03 15.50
N TYR A 350 12.95 -0.15 16.82
CA TYR A 350 14.17 -0.17 17.61
C TYR A 350 15.12 -1.32 17.23
N LEU A 351 14.60 -2.53 16.97
CA LEU A 351 15.42 -3.66 16.53
C LEU A 351 16.06 -3.40 15.16
N ILE A 352 15.31 -2.81 14.23
CA ILE A 352 15.84 -2.37 12.93
C ILE A 352 16.97 -1.36 13.12
N GLU A 353 16.79 -0.40 14.04
CA GLU A 353 17.82 0.59 14.37
C GLU A 353 19.10 -0.06 14.91
N ASN A 354 18.97 -1.01 15.83
CA ASN A 354 20.11 -1.73 16.39
C ASN A 354 20.86 -2.52 15.31
N VAL A 355 20.13 -3.17 14.39
CA VAL A 355 20.74 -3.85 13.24
C VAL A 355 21.54 -2.86 12.39
N MET A 356 20.98 -1.67 12.15
CA MET A 356 21.64 -0.61 11.36
C MET A 356 22.89 -0.05 12.05
N VAL A 357 22.80 0.25 13.34
CA VAL A 357 23.94 0.73 14.15
C VAL A 357 25.02 -0.32 14.17
N TRP A 358 24.68 -1.57 14.49
CA TRP A 358 25.63 -2.67 14.50
C TRP A 358 26.28 -2.88 13.13
N PHE A 359 25.50 -2.81 12.04
CA PHE A 359 26.00 -2.92 10.67
C PHE A 359 26.99 -1.81 10.34
N SER A 360 26.69 -0.57 10.76
CA SER A 360 27.58 0.58 10.58
C SER A 360 28.89 0.44 11.36
N GLU A 361 28.84 -0.05 12.60
CA GLU A 361 30.03 -0.27 13.43
C GLU A 361 30.90 -1.40 12.88
N THR A 362 30.29 -2.46 12.36
CA THR A 362 30.99 -3.66 11.89
C THR A 362 31.66 -3.46 10.54
N ILE A 363 30.99 -2.80 9.58
CA ILE A 363 31.55 -2.51 8.25
C ILE A 363 32.75 -1.56 8.31
N VAL A 364 32.71 -0.57 9.20
CA VAL A 364 33.80 0.42 9.33
C VAL A 364 35.07 -0.21 9.90
N GLN A 365 34.97 -1.33 10.61
CA GLN A 365 36.10 -1.90 11.35
C GLN A 365 36.98 -2.87 10.55
N THR A 366 36.49 -3.52 9.49
CA THR A 366 37.24 -4.60 8.83
C THR A 366 37.03 -4.67 7.31
N ASP A 367 38.14 -4.73 6.56
CA ASP A 367 38.15 -4.97 5.11
C ASP A 367 38.13 -6.46 4.75
N ASP A 368 38.36 -7.32 5.75
CA ASP A 368 38.54 -8.76 5.59
C ASP A 368 37.20 -9.51 5.71
N LYS A 369 36.88 -10.29 4.67
CA LYS A 369 35.64 -11.07 4.57
C LYS A 369 35.52 -12.13 5.67
N GLU A 370 36.63 -12.75 6.06
CA GLU A 370 36.60 -13.84 7.03
C GLU A 370 36.36 -13.29 8.44
N LEU A 371 37.01 -12.17 8.77
CA LEU A 371 36.74 -11.40 9.98
C LEU A 371 35.32 -10.86 10.01
N LEU A 372 34.79 -10.36 8.89
CA LEU A 372 33.37 -9.96 8.80
C LEU A 372 32.46 -11.14 9.12
N ILE A 373 32.71 -12.33 8.55
CA ILE A 373 31.93 -13.53 8.83
C ILE A 373 31.97 -13.90 10.32
N GLN A 374 33.16 -13.87 10.94
CA GLN A 374 33.31 -14.16 12.37
C GLN A 374 32.61 -13.10 13.24
N LEU A 375 32.76 -11.81 12.92
CA LEU A 375 32.07 -10.72 13.60
C LEU A 375 30.55 -10.80 13.42
N PHE A 376 30.09 -11.27 12.26
CA PHE A 376 28.68 -11.58 12.02
C PHE A 376 28.24 -12.73 12.93
N GLU A 377 28.94 -13.87 12.97
CA GLU A 377 28.57 -15.01 13.81
C GLU A 377 28.54 -14.65 15.31
N ASP A 378 29.53 -13.87 15.78
CA ASP A 378 29.61 -13.41 17.16
C ASP A 378 28.57 -12.32 17.50
N GLY A 379 28.30 -11.42 16.55
CA GLY A 379 27.39 -10.29 16.70
C GLY A 379 25.92 -10.66 16.54
N PHE A 380 25.59 -11.63 15.69
CA PHE A 380 24.23 -12.04 15.37
C PHE A 380 23.45 -12.49 16.62
N SER A 381 24.13 -13.20 17.52
CA SER A 381 23.54 -13.63 18.81
C SER A 381 23.14 -12.47 19.73
N LYS A 382 23.75 -11.28 19.56
CA LYS A 382 23.52 -10.09 20.39
C LYS A 382 22.43 -9.17 19.84
N ILE A 383 22.18 -9.19 18.53
CA ILE A 383 21.26 -8.26 17.85
C ILE A 383 19.84 -8.84 17.79
N PHE A 384 19.73 -10.15 17.57
CA PHE A 384 18.42 -10.79 17.47
C PHE A 384 17.77 -10.92 18.84
N PRO A 385 16.48 -10.59 18.96
CA PRO A 385 15.79 -10.73 20.22
C PRO A 385 15.81 -12.19 20.68
N ASN A 386 16.03 -12.39 21.97
CA ASN A 386 15.71 -13.64 22.62
C ASN A 386 14.20 -13.86 22.50
N ILE A 387 13.80 -14.94 21.83
CA ILE A 387 12.39 -15.34 21.79
C ILE A 387 12.06 -15.93 23.15
N SER A 388 10.96 -15.48 23.75
CA SER A 388 10.38 -16.05 24.95
C SER A 388 10.08 -17.53 24.68
N LYS A 389 10.71 -18.44 25.42
CA LYS A 389 10.46 -19.88 25.28
C LYS A 389 9.01 -20.16 25.65
N THR A 390 8.32 -20.92 24.79
CA THR A 390 6.94 -21.38 25.02
C THR A 390 6.89 -22.43 26.12
N GLY A 391 8.00 -23.13 26.38
CA GLY A 391 8.03 -24.29 27.26
C GLY A 391 7.56 -25.58 26.60
N PHE A 392 7.13 -25.52 25.33
CA PHE A 392 6.90 -26.69 24.48
C PHE A 392 8.17 -26.94 23.68
N GLN A 393 8.83 -28.06 23.93
CA GLN A 393 10.13 -28.34 23.33
C GLN A 393 10.04 -28.44 21.80
N ASP A 394 8.97 -29.00 21.25
CA ASP A 394 8.77 -29.10 19.80
C ASP A 394 8.59 -27.74 19.12
N ILE A 395 7.82 -26.82 19.73
CA ILE A 395 7.61 -25.46 19.23
C ILE A 395 8.89 -24.65 19.42
N ASP A 396 9.50 -24.71 20.60
CA ASP A 396 10.76 -24.04 20.87
C ASP A 396 11.88 -24.56 19.96
N ASP A 397 11.87 -25.83 19.58
CA ASP A 397 12.82 -26.43 18.62
C ASP A 397 12.49 -26.08 17.17
N GLU A 398 11.22 -25.87 16.82
CA GLU A 398 10.79 -25.35 15.52
C GLU A 398 11.23 -23.90 15.30
N PHE A 399 11.09 -23.06 16.33
CA PHE A 399 11.45 -21.64 16.32
C PHE A 399 12.88 -21.35 16.84
N LYS A 400 13.61 -22.37 17.32
CA LYS A 400 15.06 -22.30 17.50
C LYS A 400 15.70 -22.05 16.14
N PRO A 401 16.79 -21.27 16.07
CA PRO A 401 17.46 -20.99 14.81
C PRO A 401 18.03 -22.30 14.23
N LYS A 402 17.25 -22.97 13.37
CA LYS A 402 17.67 -24.17 12.65
C LYS A 402 18.68 -23.74 11.59
N ASN A 403 19.97 -23.83 11.91
CA ASN A 403 21.09 -23.76 10.96
C ASN A 403 20.96 -22.68 9.85
N GLU A 404 20.64 -21.42 10.22
CA GLU A 404 20.53 -20.29 9.28
C GLU A 404 21.90 -19.77 8.77
N ASN A 405 23.01 -20.34 9.25
CA ASN A 405 24.36 -19.92 8.88
C ASN A 405 24.66 -20.05 7.38
N ILE A 406 23.95 -20.85 6.59
CA ILE A 406 24.29 -21.07 5.17
C ILE A 406 23.55 -20.10 4.24
N LEU A 407 22.28 -19.82 4.51
CA LEU A 407 21.43 -19.07 3.57
C LEU A 407 21.58 -17.54 3.74
N MET A 408 21.75 -17.06 4.98
CA MET A 408 22.06 -15.65 5.25
C MET A 408 23.52 -15.31 4.93
N LYS A 409 24.49 -16.23 5.14
CA LYS A 409 25.88 -16.05 4.67
C LYS A 409 25.89 -15.76 3.17
N ASN A 410 25.19 -16.56 2.36
CA ASN A 410 25.28 -16.45 0.90
C ASN A 410 24.55 -15.23 0.32
N LEU A 411 23.44 -14.79 0.92
CA LEU A 411 22.70 -13.60 0.47
C LEU A 411 23.39 -12.29 0.89
N LEU A 412 23.92 -12.21 2.10
CA LEU A 412 24.56 -10.99 2.61
C LEU A 412 25.97 -10.80 2.04
N ILE A 413 26.80 -11.84 1.94
CA ILE A 413 28.18 -11.71 1.45
C ILE A 413 28.22 -11.22 -0.01
N ASN A 414 27.32 -11.73 -0.86
CA ASN A 414 27.26 -11.32 -2.27
C ASN A 414 26.73 -9.89 -2.45
N ASN A 415 25.72 -9.49 -1.65
CA ASN A 415 25.17 -8.14 -1.72
C ASN A 415 26.12 -7.09 -1.10
N ILE A 416 26.79 -7.39 0.00
CA ILE A 416 27.76 -6.49 0.67
C ILE A 416 28.98 -6.25 -0.22
N MET A 417 29.49 -7.27 -0.91
CA MET A 417 30.60 -7.11 -1.85
C MET A 417 30.23 -6.25 -3.07
N ASN A 418 28.98 -6.37 -3.56
CA ASN A 418 28.48 -5.51 -4.63
C ASN A 418 28.32 -4.05 -4.17
N ILE A 419 27.84 -3.82 -2.94
CA ILE A 419 27.71 -2.47 -2.35
C ILE A 419 29.11 -1.83 -2.16
N LYS A 420 30.11 -2.60 -1.70
CA LYS A 420 31.48 -2.11 -1.49
C LYS A 420 32.19 -1.76 -2.79
N ASN A 421 32.06 -2.59 -3.83
CA ASN A 421 32.60 -2.27 -5.15
C ASN A 421 31.99 -0.97 -5.72
N ASN A 422 30.72 -0.71 -5.45
CA ASN A 422 30.09 0.56 -5.81
C ASN A 422 30.62 1.73 -4.95
N PHE A 423 30.89 1.53 -3.66
CA PHE A 423 31.47 2.55 -2.76
C PHE A 423 32.92 2.92 -3.11
N VAL A 424 33.76 1.93 -3.46
CA VAL A 424 35.15 2.16 -3.89
C VAL A 424 35.19 2.89 -5.24
N ASN A 425 34.25 2.60 -6.13
CA ASN A 425 34.12 3.32 -7.41
C ASN A 425 33.57 4.75 -7.24
N MET A 426 32.71 5.01 -6.25
CA MET A 426 32.16 6.34 -5.95
C MET A 426 33.17 7.28 -5.27
N THR A 427 34.12 6.73 -4.49
CA THR A 427 35.09 7.56 -3.76
C THR A 427 36.21 8.10 -4.62
N GLY A 428 36.38 7.65 -5.88
CA GLY A 428 36.99 8.44 -6.96
C GLY A 428 38.33 9.15 -6.67
N ILE A 429 39.10 8.73 -5.66
CA ILE A 429 40.46 9.23 -5.45
C ILE A 429 41.33 8.45 -6.42
N ASN A 430 41.46 9.02 -7.62
CA ASN A 430 42.46 8.65 -8.61
C ASN A 430 43.86 8.75 -7.99
N ASN A 431 44.30 7.68 -7.34
CA ASN A 431 45.70 7.47 -6.94
C ASN A 431 46.54 7.06 -8.16
N ASN A 432 46.51 7.87 -9.21
CA ASN A 432 47.49 7.82 -10.28
C ASN A 432 48.21 9.17 -10.32
N ASN A 433 49.23 9.30 -9.48
CA ASN A 433 50.46 10.04 -9.83
C ASN A 433 51.62 9.66 -8.90
N ASN A 434 52.46 8.77 -9.42
CA ASN A 434 53.92 8.76 -9.40
C ASN A 434 54.68 9.07 -8.09
N ASN A 435 55.29 8.01 -7.55
CA ASN A 435 56.71 7.89 -7.18
C ASN A 435 57.53 9.19 -7.20
N ASN A 436 57.98 9.66 -6.02
CA ASN A 436 59.37 9.46 -5.59
C ASN A 436 59.67 10.13 -4.23
N ASN A 437 60.61 9.48 -3.54
CA ASN A 437 61.48 9.96 -2.46
C ASN A 437 60.92 10.01 -1.03
N ASN A 438 61.33 8.96 -0.29
CA ASN A 438 62.15 9.05 0.91
C ASN A 438 62.06 10.38 1.67
N ASN A 439 61.34 10.36 2.79
CA ASN A 439 61.98 10.70 4.06
C ASN A 439 61.21 10.12 5.24
N ASN A 440 61.95 9.35 6.02
CA ASN A 440 61.66 9.06 7.42
C ASN A 440 61.23 10.34 8.12
N ASN A 441 60.00 10.37 8.63
CA ASN A 441 59.70 11.12 9.84
C ASN A 441 58.51 10.51 10.56
N ASN A 442 58.74 10.28 11.84
CA ASN A 442 57.85 9.76 12.87
C ASN A 442 56.63 10.66 13.10
N ASN A 443 55.73 10.75 12.12
CA ASN A 443 54.38 11.19 12.38
C ASN A 443 53.53 9.95 12.65
N LYS A 444 53.47 9.60 13.96
CA LYS A 444 52.25 9.04 14.54
C LYS A 444 51.12 9.97 14.11
N GLN A 445 50.53 9.70 12.95
CA GLN A 445 49.20 10.17 12.65
C GLN A 445 48.34 9.58 13.74
N ASN A 446 48.07 10.41 14.75
CA ASN A 446 46.83 10.35 15.49
C ASN A 446 45.75 10.29 14.42
N ARG A 447 45.39 9.06 14.02
CA ARG A 447 44.03 8.75 13.63
C ARG A 447 43.23 9.30 14.79
N LEU A 448 42.68 10.49 14.59
CA LEU A 448 41.55 11.00 15.35
C LEU A 448 40.46 9.95 15.14
N LYS A 449 40.57 8.82 15.87
CA LYS A 449 39.42 8.04 16.27
C LYS A 449 38.51 9.10 16.85
N PRO A 450 37.32 9.35 16.26
CA PRO A 450 36.47 10.42 16.70
C PRO A 450 36.26 10.21 18.20
N PHE A 451 36.88 11.07 19.02
CA PHE A 451 36.82 11.04 20.49
C PHE A 451 35.38 11.21 20.99
N ILE A 452 34.49 11.53 20.06
CA ILE A 452 33.04 11.55 20.17
C ILE A 452 32.53 10.10 20.40
N PHE A 453 32.92 9.07 19.65
CA PHE A 453 32.26 7.74 19.71
C PHE A 453 32.41 6.96 21.05
N GLN A 454 33.50 7.09 21.80
CA GLN A 454 33.68 6.36 23.07
C GLN A 454 32.86 6.89 24.24
N LYS A 455 32.36 8.14 24.15
CA LYS A 455 31.39 8.67 25.11
C LYS A 455 29.95 8.22 24.81
N PHE A 456 29.68 7.77 23.57
CA PHE A 456 28.33 7.57 23.06
C PHE A 456 27.79 6.17 23.35
N SER A 457 28.64 5.14 23.44
CA SER A 457 28.23 3.79 23.87
C SER A 457 27.75 3.74 25.34
N LYS A 458 28.05 4.75 26.15
CA LYS A 458 27.58 4.84 27.55
C LYS A 458 26.26 5.61 27.72
N THR A 459 25.87 6.45 26.76
CA THR A 459 24.63 7.25 26.85
C THR A 459 23.44 6.64 26.10
N ILE A 460 23.66 5.66 25.21
CA ILE A 460 22.60 5.06 24.36
C ILE A 460 21.83 3.90 25.05
N GLN A 461 22.14 3.52 26.29
CA GLN A 461 21.52 2.36 26.96
C GLN A 461 20.20 2.65 27.71
N GLU A 462 19.25 3.40 27.14
CA GLU A 462 17.84 3.12 27.43
C GLU A 462 17.36 2.14 26.36
N GLU A 463 17.72 0.86 26.53
CA GLU A 463 17.30 -0.22 25.63
C GLU A 463 15.76 -0.28 25.57
N PHE A 464 15.16 -0.22 24.37
CA PHE A 464 13.73 -0.46 24.24
C PHE A 464 13.46 -1.95 24.45
N LEU A 465 12.96 -2.25 25.65
CA LEU A 465 12.79 -3.58 26.19
C LEU A 465 11.70 -4.39 25.47
N SER A 466 11.75 -5.73 25.57
CA SER A 466 10.59 -6.58 25.26
C SER A 466 9.42 -6.27 26.17
N ILE A 467 8.19 -6.54 25.72
CA ILE A 467 6.99 -6.40 26.58
C ILE A 467 7.16 -7.21 27.88
N ASP A 468 7.69 -8.43 27.81
CA ASP A 468 7.99 -9.27 28.97
C ASP A 468 9.04 -8.64 29.90
N SER A 469 10.08 -8.01 29.34
CA SER A 469 11.07 -7.31 30.14
C SER A 469 10.58 -5.97 30.69
N PHE A 470 9.68 -5.25 30.00
CA PHE A 470 9.00 -4.08 30.55
C PHE A 470 8.12 -4.47 31.74
N LEU A 471 7.37 -5.57 31.63
CA LEU A 471 6.63 -6.13 32.75
C LEU A 471 7.55 -6.50 33.91
N SER A 472 8.64 -7.20 33.62
CA SER A 472 9.61 -7.60 34.65
C SER A 472 10.18 -6.38 35.37
N VAL A 473 10.62 -5.36 34.64
CA VAL A 473 11.13 -4.10 35.21
C VAL A 473 10.08 -3.38 36.05
N ALA A 474 8.82 -3.38 35.65
CA ALA A 474 7.75 -2.70 36.40
C ALA A 474 7.48 -3.36 37.77
N PHE A 475 7.57 -4.69 37.85
CA PHE A 475 7.39 -5.43 39.10
C PHE A 475 8.66 -5.45 39.97
N CYS A 476 9.85 -5.39 39.35
CA CYS A 476 11.12 -5.48 40.05
C CYS A 476 11.71 -4.10 40.31
N LYS A 477 11.39 -3.53 41.46
CA LYS A 477 11.96 -2.24 41.91
C LYS A 477 13.47 -2.31 42.20
N GLU A 478 14.07 -3.50 42.24
CA GLU A 478 15.48 -3.71 42.63
C GLU A 478 16.21 -4.62 41.61
N ASN A 479 17.36 -4.14 41.09
CA ASN A 479 18.31 -4.80 40.17
C ASN A 479 17.90 -4.95 38.68
N LEU A 480 17.86 -3.82 37.97
CA LEU A 480 17.57 -3.70 36.53
C LEU A 480 18.47 -4.56 35.61
N ASP A 481 19.76 -4.72 35.92
CA ASP A 481 20.72 -5.28 34.95
C ASP A 481 20.58 -6.79 34.71
N ASN A 482 20.13 -7.55 35.72
CA ASN A 482 19.99 -9.02 35.59
C ASN A 482 18.70 -9.44 34.88
N GLU A 483 17.70 -8.57 34.86
CA GLU A 483 16.35 -8.89 34.37
C GLU A 483 16.16 -8.55 32.90
N LYS A 484 17.00 -7.67 32.36
CA LYS A 484 17.08 -7.36 30.92
C LYS A 484 17.26 -8.62 30.06
N ASN A 485 18.05 -9.57 30.54
CA ASN A 485 18.40 -10.77 29.76
C ASN A 485 17.44 -11.94 29.96
N ASN A 486 16.74 -12.00 31.10
CA ASN A 486 15.83 -13.08 31.46
C ASN A 486 14.61 -12.49 32.21
N PRO A 487 13.54 -12.11 31.48
CA PRO A 487 12.36 -11.55 32.11
C PRO A 487 11.76 -12.57 33.10
N SER A 488 11.52 -12.11 34.33
CA SER A 488 10.88 -12.92 35.37
C SER A 488 9.36 -12.98 35.18
N TYR A 489 8.77 -12.01 34.48
CA TYR A 489 7.35 -11.95 34.14
C TYR A 489 7.14 -12.16 32.63
N CYS A 490 6.10 -12.91 32.28
CA CYS A 490 5.68 -13.12 30.90
C CYS A 490 4.25 -12.63 30.73
N ILE A 491 3.96 -11.91 29.63
CA ILE A 491 2.61 -11.44 29.31
C ILE A 491 1.70 -12.56 28.77
N LEU A 492 2.29 -13.65 28.31
CA LEU A 492 1.56 -14.74 27.64
C LEU A 492 0.46 -15.38 28.52
N PRO A 493 0.69 -15.73 29.80
CA PRO A 493 -0.35 -16.33 30.63
C PRO A 493 -1.57 -15.42 30.80
N PHE A 494 -1.31 -14.11 30.89
CA PHE A 494 -2.33 -13.07 31.00
C PHE A 494 -3.16 -12.95 29.72
N LEU A 495 -2.50 -12.92 28.55
CA LEU A 495 -3.21 -12.88 27.26
C LEU A 495 -3.99 -14.17 26.97
N LEU A 496 -3.44 -15.34 27.30
CA LEU A 496 -4.14 -16.63 27.15
C LEU A 496 -5.34 -16.73 28.09
N GLN A 497 -5.20 -16.27 29.33
CA GLN A 497 -6.32 -16.17 30.25
C GLN A 497 -7.42 -15.28 29.66
N THR A 498 -7.07 -14.10 29.19
CA THR A 498 -8.03 -13.19 28.57
C THR A 498 -8.67 -13.84 27.33
N PHE A 499 -7.89 -14.46 26.44
CA PHE A 499 -8.39 -15.17 25.26
C PHE A 499 -9.44 -16.24 25.61
N LEU A 500 -9.22 -17.04 26.66
CA LEU A 500 -10.16 -18.07 27.09
C LEU A 500 -11.45 -17.51 27.71
N LEU A 501 -11.37 -16.35 28.38
CA LEU A 501 -12.51 -15.71 29.04
C LEU A 501 -13.37 -14.89 28.07
N ILE A 502 -12.83 -14.52 26.91
CA ILE A 502 -13.53 -13.67 25.94
C ILE A 502 -14.48 -14.50 25.07
N HIS A 503 -15.70 -13.99 24.90
CA HIS A 503 -16.67 -14.52 23.93
C HIS A 503 -16.89 -13.58 22.73
N ASN A 504 -16.23 -12.42 22.69
CA ASN A 504 -16.33 -11.47 21.59
C ASN A 504 -15.31 -11.81 20.47
N PRO A 505 -15.75 -12.00 19.21
CA PRO A 505 -14.89 -12.46 18.13
C PRO A 505 -13.85 -11.43 17.67
N GLU A 506 -14.10 -10.14 17.84
CA GLU A 506 -13.13 -9.09 17.45
C GLU A 506 -11.97 -9.03 18.43
N LEU A 507 -12.28 -9.07 19.73
CA LEU A 507 -11.26 -9.06 20.77
C LEU A 507 -10.46 -10.37 20.78
N GLU A 508 -11.09 -11.51 20.54
CA GLU A 508 -10.42 -12.80 20.36
C GLU A 508 -9.38 -12.74 19.23
N LYS A 509 -9.76 -12.21 18.06
CA LYS A 509 -8.85 -12.04 16.91
C LYS A 509 -7.67 -11.13 17.23
N LYS A 510 -7.89 -10.00 17.91
CA LYS A 510 -6.81 -9.06 18.29
C LYS A 510 -5.86 -9.66 19.32
N VAL A 511 -6.39 -10.31 20.36
CA VAL A 511 -5.55 -10.98 21.38
C VAL A 511 -4.72 -12.08 20.72
N LEU A 512 -5.31 -12.89 19.84
CA LEU A 512 -4.58 -13.91 19.09
C LEU A 512 -3.50 -13.31 18.18
N SER A 513 -3.79 -12.21 17.48
CA SER A 513 -2.82 -11.45 16.68
C SER A 513 -1.59 -11.06 17.52
N ILE A 514 -1.82 -10.49 18.72
CA ILE A 514 -0.74 -10.09 19.62
C ILE A 514 0.07 -11.31 20.09
N ILE A 515 -0.60 -12.39 20.49
CA ILE A 515 0.06 -13.64 20.90
C ILE A 515 0.96 -14.16 19.78
N LEU A 516 0.45 -14.26 18.55
CA LEU A 516 1.21 -14.73 17.39
C LEU A 516 2.41 -13.82 17.09
N ARG A 517 2.22 -12.49 17.16
CA ARG A 517 3.30 -11.53 16.93
C ARG A 517 4.39 -11.59 18.00
N LEU A 518 4.05 -11.87 19.26
CA LEU A 518 5.03 -12.05 20.34
C LEU A 518 6.03 -13.19 20.03
N PHE A 519 5.58 -14.26 19.38
CA PHE A 519 6.43 -15.39 18.98
C PHE A 519 7.14 -15.17 17.64
N ASN A 520 6.48 -14.48 16.70
CA ASN A 520 7.00 -14.28 15.35
C ASN A 520 7.94 -13.06 15.21
N GLN A 521 8.43 -12.48 16.30
CA GLN A 521 9.24 -11.26 16.27
C GLN A 521 10.48 -11.36 15.36
N ARG A 522 11.14 -12.52 15.29
CA ARG A 522 12.32 -12.71 14.41
C ARG A 522 11.95 -12.75 12.94
N GLN A 523 10.88 -13.47 12.60
CA GLN A 523 10.39 -13.54 11.23
C GLN A 523 9.86 -12.18 10.78
N GLU A 524 9.12 -11.48 11.65
CA GLU A 524 8.69 -10.10 11.43
C GLU A 524 9.88 -9.15 11.24
N LEU A 525 10.92 -9.25 12.07
CA LEU A 525 12.15 -8.46 11.91
C LEU A 525 12.82 -8.75 10.56
N LYS A 526 12.94 -10.02 10.16
CA LYS A 526 13.51 -10.44 8.87
C LYS A 526 12.70 -9.87 7.70
N ASP A 527 11.38 -9.96 7.76
CA ASP A 527 10.49 -9.42 6.75
C ASP A 527 10.55 -7.89 6.68
N ASN A 528 10.71 -7.23 7.82
CA ASN A 528 10.89 -5.78 7.90
C ASN A 528 12.27 -5.33 7.38
N LEU A 529 13.33 -6.08 7.67
CA LEU A 529 14.67 -5.84 7.13
C LEU A 529 14.70 -6.03 5.61
N ASN A 530 13.93 -6.98 5.06
CA ASN A 530 13.79 -7.16 3.61
C ASN A 530 13.09 -5.97 2.93
N LYS A 531 12.23 -5.25 3.65
CA LYS A 531 11.56 -4.03 3.18
C LYS A 531 12.40 -2.76 3.37
N LEU A 532 13.38 -2.80 4.28
CA LEU A 532 14.19 -1.65 4.66
C LEU A 532 14.97 -1.09 3.46
N GLN A 533 14.91 0.22 3.30
CA GLN A 533 15.73 0.98 2.36
C GLN A 533 16.63 1.93 3.12
N VAL A 534 17.92 1.79 2.84
CA VAL A 534 18.97 2.61 3.43
C VAL A 534 19.51 3.54 2.36
N ILE A 535 19.44 4.85 2.64
CA ILE A 535 19.93 5.89 1.74
C ILE A 535 21.38 6.24 2.10
N PHE A 536 22.29 5.99 1.16
CA PHE A 536 23.72 6.27 1.30
C PHE A 536 24.15 7.57 0.59
N ASP A 537 23.55 7.87 -0.57
CA ASP A 537 23.96 8.97 -1.44
C ASP A 537 23.59 10.34 -0.84
N GLU A 538 24.54 11.26 -0.74
CA GLU A 538 24.32 12.60 -0.17
C GLU A 538 23.19 13.37 -0.88
N ASP A 539 23.13 13.32 -2.21
CA ASP A 539 22.04 13.94 -2.99
C ASP A 539 20.67 13.36 -2.63
N ARG A 540 20.60 12.05 -2.41
CA ARG A 540 19.35 11.37 -2.01
C ARG A 540 19.00 11.62 -0.55
N LYS A 541 19.98 11.85 0.33
CA LYS A 541 19.72 12.28 1.72
C LYS A 541 19.11 13.68 1.74
N ILE A 542 19.67 14.62 0.98
CA ILE A 542 19.11 15.97 0.81
C ILE A 542 17.69 15.86 0.27
N LEU A 543 17.48 15.05 -0.77
CA LEU A 543 16.14 14.80 -1.32
C LEU A 543 15.18 14.23 -0.28
N PHE A 544 15.60 13.24 0.50
CA PHE A 544 14.77 12.61 1.53
C PHE A 544 14.34 13.62 2.59
N ASN A 545 15.27 14.45 3.08
CA ASN A 545 14.97 15.48 4.07
C ASN A 545 14.00 16.53 3.51
N ILE A 546 14.21 17.00 2.28
CA ILE A 546 13.29 17.91 1.59
C ILE A 546 11.91 17.27 1.44
N LEU A 547 11.81 16.03 0.95
CA LEU A 547 10.53 15.34 0.75
C LEU A 547 9.80 15.10 2.07
N LYS A 548 10.53 14.87 3.16
CA LYS A 548 9.95 14.67 4.48
C LYS A 548 9.40 15.98 5.06
N GLU A 549 10.14 17.07 4.96
CA GLU A 549 9.69 18.41 5.37
C GLU A 549 8.52 18.90 4.50
N GLU A 550 8.65 18.79 3.18
CA GLU A 550 7.61 19.20 2.22
C GLU A 550 6.38 18.30 2.36
N GLY A 551 6.54 17.00 2.62
CA GLY A 551 5.43 16.09 2.91
C GLY A 551 4.66 16.47 4.18
N TYR A 552 5.37 16.85 5.24
CA TYR A 552 4.78 17.34 6.50
C TYR A 552 4.05 18.67 6.29
N ASN A 553 4.69 19.63 5.60
CA ASN A 553 4.08 20.91 5.28
C ASN A 553 2.85 20.73 4.39
N LEU A 554 2.90 19.78 3.45
CA LEU A 554 1.80 19.46 2.58
C LEU A 554 0.62 18.87 3.38
N SER A 555 0.85 17.90 4.28
CA SER A 555 -0.22 17.38 5.13
C SER A 555 -0.87 18.48 5.97
N HIS A 556 -0.07 19.37 6.55
CA HIS A 556 -0.55 20.52 7.34
C HIS A 556 -1.49 21.43 6.54
N TYR A 557 -1.07 21.83 5.33
CA TYR A 557 -1.91 22.69 4.49
C TYR A 557 -3.14 21.96 3.92
N ILE A 558 -3.06 20.65 3.73
CA ILE A 558 -4.17 19.85 3.21
C ILE A 558 -5.27 19.67 4.25
N GLU A 559 -4.92 19.44 5.51
CA GLU A 559 -5.94 19.36 6.57
C GLU A 559 -6.68 20.70 6.76
N GLN A 560 -6.06 21.82 6.38
CA GLN A 560 -6.69 23.15 6.38
C GLN A 560 -7.39 23.49 5.06
N THR A 561 -7.51 22.55 4.12
CA THR A 561 -8.09 22.77 2.77
C THR A 561 -9.42 23.47 2.79
N GLU A 562 -10.39 22.98 3.56
CA GLU A 562 -11.71 23.61 3.63
C GLU A 562 -11.63 25.08 4.08
N VAL A 563 -10.80 25.37 5.09
CA VAL A 563 -10.63 26.72 5.65
C VAL A 563 -10.11 27.68 4.60
N TRP A 564 -9.01 27.33 3.93
CA TRP A 564 -8.42 28.23 2.95
C TRP A 564 -9.17 28.22 1.62
N PHE A 565 -9.85 27.14 1.21
CA PHE A 565 -10.74 27.15 0.04
C PHE A 565 -11.94 28.08 0.26
N ILE A 566 -12.58 28.07 1.43
CA ILE A 566 -13.70 28.97 1.73
C ILE A 566 -13.22 30.43 1.72
N LYS A 567 -12.11 30.73 2.40
CA LYS A 567 -11.50 32.06 2.36
C LYS A 567 -11.16 32.46 0.92
N PHE A 568 -10.64 31.52 0.13
CA PHE A 568 -10.31 31.75 -1.27
C PHE A 568 -11.55 32.04 -2.10
N ILE A 569 -12.63 31.26 -1.99
CA ILE A 569 -13.90 31.47 -2.70
C ILE A 569 -14.48 32.85 -2.39
N ASN A 570 -14.50 33.24 -1.12
CA ASN A 570 -15.10 34.49 -0.64
C ASN A 570 -14.27 35.73 -0.99
N ASN A 571 -12.95 35.61 -1.12
CA ASN A 571 -12.08 36.72 -1.50
C ASN A 571 -12.16 37.00 -3.02
N LYS A 572 -12.77 38.14 -3.36
CA LYS A 572 -12.98 38.60 -4.74
C LYS A 572 -11.85 39.48 -5.31
N VAL A 573 -10.99 40.08 -4.48
CA VAL A 573 -10.12 41.21 -4.89
C VAL A 573 -8.61 40.95 -4.79
N ASP A 574 -8.13 40.18 -3.80
CA ASP A 574 -6.68 40.00 -3.51
C ASP A 574 -6.24 38.51 -3.46
N TYR A 575 -6.50 37.74 -4.52
CA TYR A 575 -6.11 36.31 -4.56
C TYR A 575 -4.59 36.08 -4.72
N GLU A 576 -3.85 37.05 -5.27
CA GLU A 576 -2.38 36.99 -5.40
C GLU A 576 -1.65 37.04 -4.04
N LYS A 577 -2.32 37.51 -2.98
CA LYS A 577 -1.75 37.60 -1.62
C LYS A 577 -2.05 36.37 -0.76
N MET A 578 -2.79 35.38 -1.26
CA MET A 578 -3.01 34.14 -0.53
C MET A 578 -1.75 33.28 -0.55
N ILE A 579 -1.00 33.39 0.55
CA ILE A 579 0.28 32.72 0.77
C ILE A 579 0.11 31.20 0.77
N GLU A 580 -1.02 30.69 1.27
CA GLU A 580 -1.28 29.26 1.47
C GLU A 580 -1.36 28.49 0.14
N ILE A 581 -2.12 29.01 -0.84
CA ILE A 581 -2.30 28.37 -2.15
C ILE A 581 -0.99 28.36 -2.94
N GLN A 582 -0.25 29.47 -2.91
CA GLN A 582 1.05 29.56 -3.58
C GLN A 582 2.07 28.61 -2.93
N LYS A 583 2.04 28.46 -1.60
CA LYS A 583 2.87 27.47 -0.90
C LYS A 583 2.49 26.05 -1.29
N VAL A 584 1.20 25.69 -1.29
CA VAL A 584 0.74 24.35 -1.71
C VAL A 584 1.15 24.06 -3.16
N GLN A 585 0.95 25.01 -4.07
CA GLN A 585 1.36 24.86 -5.47
C GLN A 585 2.87 24.64 -5.60
N LYS A 586 3.68 25.41 -4.86
CA LYS A 586 5.13 25.26 -4.83
C LYS A 586 5.56 23.90 -4.28
N ILE A 587 4.94 23.46 -3.18
CA ILE A 587 5.23 22.17 -2.55
C ILE A 587 4.89 21.02 -3.50
N ILE A 588 3.69 21.02 -4.09
CA ILE A 588 3.29 19.97 -5.06
C ILE A 588 4.22 19.96 -6.26
N LYS A 589 4.64 21.13 -6.77
CA LYS A 589 5.59 21.23 -7.87
C LYS A 589 6.97 20.68 -7.50
N ASN A 590 7.51 21.04 -6.34
CA ASN A 590 8.78 20.51 -5.84
C ASN A 590 8.73 18.99 -5.75
N ILE A 591 7.67 18.46 -5.15
CA ILE A 591 7.47 17.02 -4.96
C ILE A 591 7.30 16.30 -6.31
N LYS A 592 6.59 16.90 -7.28
CA LYS A 592 6.46 16.37 -8.63
C LYS A 592 7.79 16.26 -9.35
N ASP A 593 8.62 17.29 -9.21
CA ASP A 593 9.90 17.39 -9.91
C ASP A 593 10.94 16.43 -9.31
N ALA A 594 10.77 16.01 -8.04
CA ALA A 594 11.64 15.07 -7.34
C ALA A 594 11.77 13.68 -7.96
N PHE A 595 10.83 13.24 -8.81
CA PHE A 595 10.82 11.88 -9.38
C PHE A 595 11.88 11.64 -10.48
N PHE A 596 12.42 12.70 -11.11
CA PHE A 596 13.26 12.58 -12.29
C PHE A 596 14.76 12.38 -11.96
N TYR A 597 15.52 11.75 -12.87
CA TYR A 597 16.96 11.51 -12.68
C TYR A 597 17.81 12.80 -12.58
N ASN A 598 17.48 13.84 -13.36
CA ASN A 598 18.32 15.03 -13.52
C ASN A 598 17.95 16.15 -12.55
N LEU A 599 18.30 15.98 -11.28
CA LEU A 599 18.08 16.99 -10.24
C LEU A 599 19.32 17.81 -9.96
N SER A 600 19.12 19.11 -9.75
CA SER A 600 20.07 19.99 -9.06
C SER A 600 19.34 20.63 -7.88
N TYR A 601 20.09 20.86 -6.79
CA TYR A 601 19.55 21.43 -5.56
C TYR A 601 20.01 22.87 -5.40
N SER A 602 19.09 23.80 -5.18
CA SER A 602 19.40 25.17 -4.76
C SER A 602 18.61 25.51 -3.49
N GLY A 603 19.21 25.26 -2.32
CA GLY A 603 18.50 25.33 -1.04
C GLY A 603 17.35 24.32 -0.97
N ASN A 604 16.16 24.75 -0.51
CA ASN A 604 14.96 23.89 -0.41
C ASN A 604 14.20 23.72 -1.74
N GLN A 605 14.75 24.16 -2.88
CA GLN A 605 14.09 24.04 -4.19
C GLN A 605 14.80 23.01 -5.07
N ILE A 606 13.99 22.14 -5.68
CA ILE A 606 14.41 21.13 -6.63
C ILE A 606 14.34 21.74 -8.03
N ILE A 607 15.50 21.88 -8.69
CA ILE A 607 15.57 22.40 -10.06
C ILE A 607 15.87 21.24 -11.00
N ILE A 608 14.97 21.01 -11.97
CA ILE A 608 15.20 20.06 -13.07
C ILE A 608 16.18 20.66 -14.05
N ASN A 609 17.28 19.95 -14.33
CA ASN A 609 18.15 20.30 -15.44
C ASN A 609 17.48 19.90 -16.76
N HIS A 610 16.88 20.89 -17.45
CA HIS A 610 16.11 20.71 -18.69
C HIS A 610 16.90 20.19 -19.91
N TYR A 611 18.19 19.87 -19.77
CA TYR A 611 19.04 19.48 -20.89
C TYR A 611 18.77 18.07 -21.45
N SER A 612 18.02 17.22 -20.76
CA SER A 612 17.62 15.89 -21.26
C SER A 612 16.19 15.88 -21.77
N SER A 613 15.99 15.59 -23.05
CA SER A 613 14.66 15.54 -23.70
C SER A 613 13.75 14.39 -23.24
N LYS A 614 14.24 13.45 -22.42
CA LYS A 614 13.43 12.34 -21.87
C LYS A 614 13.38 12.42 -20.35
N LYS A 615 12.18 12.72 -19.82
CA LYS A 615 11.81 12.57 -18.41
C LYS A 615 11.80 11.08 -18.05
N ILE A 616 12.91 10.55 -17.55
CA ILE A 616 12.98 9.17 -17.04
C ILE A 616 12.76 9.23 -15.52
N ILE A 617 11.86 8.39 -15.00
CA ILE A 617 11.52 8.31 -13.58
C ILE A 617 12.49 7.33 -12.88
N ASP A 618 13.01 7.72 -11.72
CA ASP A 618 13.88 6.85 -10.90
C ASP A 618 13.02 5.92 -10.00
N PRO A 619 13.09 4.59 -10.17
CA PRO A 619 12.31 3.65 -9.37
C PRO A 619 12.70 3.65 -7.88
N ILE A 620 13.94 4.04 -7.54
CA ILE A 620 14.38 4.15 -6.14
C ILE A 620 13.71 5.36 -5.50
N LYS A 621 13.58 6.48 -6.22
CA LYS A 621 12.86 7.66 -5.72
C LYS A 621 11.37 7.34 -5.52
N GLN A 622 10.72 6.66 -6.47
CA GLN A 622 9.33 6.19 -6.28
C GLN A 622 9.16 5.33 -5.02
N LYS A 623 10.15 4.51 -4.68
CA LYS A 623 10.15 3.71 -3.44
C LYS A 623 10.29 4.58 -2.19
N ILE A 624 11.19 5.56 -2.18
CA ILE A 624 11.31 6.54 -1.08
C ILE A 624 9.96 7.23 -0.83
N PHE A 625 9.31 7.67 -1.90
CA PHE A 625 7.98 8.26 -1.88
C PHE A 625 6.90 7.34 -1.29
N TYR A 626 6.94 6.06 -1.67
CA TYR A 626 6.04 5.05 -1.13
C TYR A 626 6.21 4.89 0.39
N PHE A 627 7.45 4.77 0.88
CA PHE A 627 7.70 4.60 2.32
C PHE A 627 7.38 5.83 3.14
N LEU A 628 7.57 7.03 2.58
CA LEU A 628 7.19 8.29 3.24
C LEU A 628 5.68 8.54 3.22
N LYS A 629 4.88 7.73 2.52
CA LYS A 629 3.43 7.88 2.37
C LYS A 629 2.98 9.27 1.89
N THR A 630 3.82 9.98 1.14
CA THR A 630 3.49 11.33 0.65
C THR A 630 2.32 11.35 -0.35
N TYR A 631 1.92 10.18 -0.86
CA TYR A 631 0.73 10.03 -1.69
C TYR A 631 -0.58 10.14 -0.88
N GLU A 632 -0.59 9.82 0.42
CA GLU A 632 -1.79 9.86 1.27
C GLU A 632 -2.36 11.30 1.39
N PRO A 633 -1.55 12.33 1.73
CA PRO A 633 -2.03 13.72 1.72
C PRO A 633 -2.57 14.13 0.36
N ILE A 634 -1.92 13.75 -0.75
CA ILE A 634 -2.36 14.15 -2.09
C ILE A 634 -3.73 13.54 -2.42
N ILE A 635 -3.97 12.29 -2.00
CA ILE A 635 -5.27 11.65 -2.17
C ILE A 635 -6.33 12.34 -1.31
N SER A 636 -6.04 12.72 -0.05
CA SER A 636 -7.00 13.47 0.77
C SER A 636 -7.27 14.86 0.18
N PHE A 637 -6.25 15.56 -0.30
CA PHE A 637 -6.42 16.84 -1.03
C PHE A 637 -7.37 16.72 -2.22
N ILE A 638 -7.25 15.66 -3.00
CA ILE A 638 -8.15 15.42 -4.13
C ILE A 638 -9.57 15.09 -3.63
N LYS A 639 -9.71 14.25 -2.59
CA LYS A 639 -11.02 13.89 -2.03
C LYS A 639 -11.78 15.12 -1.51
N ASP A 640 -11.13 15.94 -0.71
CA ASP A 640 -11.77 17.06 -0.02
C ASP A 640 -11.90 18.28 -0.96
N GLY A 641 -10.90 18.49 -1.82
CA GLY A 641 -10.83 19.67 -2.69
C GLY A 641 -11.70 19.60 -3.96
N ILE A 642 -12.09 18.43 -4.44
CA ILE A 642 -12.73 18.31 -5.78
C ILE A 642 -14.14 18.91 -5.85
N HIS A 643 -14.85 18.96 -4.72
CA HIS A 643 -16.15 19.63 -4.63
C HIS A 643 -16.00 21.15 -4.72
N HIS A 644 -15.00 21.72 -4.03
CA HIS A 644 -14.67 23.14 -4.15
C HIS A 644 -14.18 23.50 -5.55
N PHE A 645 -13.40 22.62 -6.18
CA PHE A 645 -12.99 22.76 -7.58
C PHE A 645 -14.20 22.92 -8.52
N ASP A 646 -15.19 22.03 -8.40
CA ASP A 646 -16.39 22.05 -9.25
C ASP A 646 -17.22 23.33 -9.06
N ILE A 647 -17.41 23.77 -7.81
CA ILE A 647 -18.09 25.03 -7.49
C ILE A 647 -17.40 26.22 -8.16
N ILE A 648 -16.07 26.29 -8.08
CA ILE A 648 -15.31 27.41 -8.63
C ILE A 648 -15.33 27.38 -10.16
N MET A 649 -15.23 26.21 -10.78
CA MET A 649 -15.29 26.08 -12.24
C MET A 649 -16.66 26.47 -12.81
N LYS A 650 -17.76 26.05 -12.16
CA LYS A 650 -19.13 26.36 -12.57
C LYS A 650 -19.54 27.81 -12.34
N SER A 651 -18.99 28.47 -11.32
CA SER A 651 -19.35 29.86 -11.01
C SER A 651 -18.90 30.83 -12.11
N ASP A 652 -19.83 31.60 -12.68
CA ASP A 652 -19.52 32.64 -13.67
C ASP A 652 -18.86 33.88 -13.04
N ASP A 653 -19.07 34.10 -11.74
CA ASP A 653 -18.62 35.30 -11.01
C ASP A 653 -17.12 35.30 -10.64
N GLN A 654 -16.42 34.18 -10.84
CA GLN A 654 -15.02 34.03 -10.44
C GLN A 654 -14.06 34.36 -11.59
N PRO A 655 -12.96 35.09 -11.34
CA PRO A 655 -12.02 35.51 -12.38
C PRO A 655 -11.28 34.32 -13.01
N ASN A 656 -10.99 34.40 -14.32
CA ASN A 656 -10.33 33.31 -15.06
C ASN A 656 -8.95 32.95 -14.51
N GLU A 657 -8.19 33.91 -13.97
CA GLU A 657 -6.88 33.66 -13.35
C GLU A 657 -6.99 32.77 -12.10
N LYS A 658 -8.06 32.95 -11.32
CA LYS A 658 -8.38 32.10 -10.16
C LYS A 658 -8.71 30.67 -10.57
N LYS A 659 -9.47 30.51 -11.65
CA LYS A 659 -9.77 29.21 -12.26
C LYS A 659 -8.50 28.53 -12.79
N ARG A 660 -7.57 29.30 -13.38
CA ARG A 660 -6.25 28.81 -13.84
C ARG A 660 -5.40 28.26 -12.69
N LEU A 661 -5.24 29.03 -11.61
CA LEU A 661 -4.43 28.61 -10.46
C LEU A 661 -4.92 27.29 -9.85
N ILE A 662 -6.24 27.15 -9.65
CA ILE A 662 -6.82 25.92 -9.14
C ILE A 662 -6.59 24.76 -10.11
N TYR A 663 -6.85 24.97 -11.40
CA TYR A 663 -6.63 23.94 -12.40
C TYR A 663 -5.18 23.44 -12.41
N GLU A 664 -4.21 24.36 -12.34
CA GLU A 664 -2.79 24.01 -12.27
C GLU A 664 -2.45 23.20 -11.02
N ILE A 665 -3.01 23.52 -9.86
CA ILE A 665 -2.75 22.79 -8.62
C ILE A 665 -3.24 21.35 -8.73
N PHE A 666 -4.50 21.14 -9.15
CA PHE A 666 -5.02 19.79 -9.32
C PHE A 666 -4.32 19.04 -10.46
N SER A 667 -3.99 19.71 -11.56
CA SER A 667 -3.25 19.09 -12.67
C SER A 667 -1.86 18.61 -12.22
N ASN A 668 -1.15 19.40 -11.43
CA ASN A 668 0.13 18.99 -10.84
C ASN A 668 -0.04 17.84 -9.85
N ALA A 669 -1.12 17.82 -9.05
CA ALA A 669 -1.42 16.72 -8.13
C ALA A 669 -1.67 15.40 -8.89
N TYR A 670 -2.46 15.43 -9.97
CA TYR A 670 -2.67 14.25 -10.83
C TYR A 670 -1.39 13.82 -11.57
N GLU A 671 -0.59 14.77 -12.07
CA GLU A 671 0.72 14.47 -12.70
C GLU A 671 1.69 13.80 -11.71
N LEU A 672 1.66 14.21 -10.43
CA LEU A 672 2.44 13.58 -9.38
C LEU A 672 1.99 12.13 -9.15
N LEU A 673 0.68 11.86 -9.07
CA LEU A 673 0.17 10.49 -8.93
C LEU A 673 0.49 9.64 -10.16
N ILE A 674 0.48 10.22 -11.36
CA ILE A 674 0.93 9.56 -12.60
C ILE A 674 2.41 9.15 -12.48
N ASN A 675 3.28 10.07 -12.06
CA ASN A 675 4.70 9.79 -11.88
C ASN A 675 4.95 8.74 -10.78
N PHE A 676 4.10 8.72 -9.75
CA PHE A 676 4.18 7.74 -8.67
C PHE A 676 3.83 6.32 -9.11
N CYS A 677 2.82 6.14 -9.97
CA CYS A 677 2.39 4.82 -10.41
C CYS A 677 3.07 4.31 -11.68
N SER A 678 3.72 5.17 -12.46
CA SER A 678 4.32 4.79 -13.74
C SER A 678 5.31 3.63 -13.57
N GLN A 679 5.02 2.53 -14.27
CA GLN A 679 5.80 1.28 -14.30
C GLN A 679 6.00 0.56 -12.94
N ASN A 680 5.21 0.89 -11.90
CA ASN A 680 5.30 0.24 -10.59
C ASN A 680 3.98 -0.44 -10.17
N ASN A 681 3.97 -1.78 -10.24
CA ASN A 681 2.78 -2.60 -9.95
C ASN A 681 2.25 -2.45 -8.52
N GLU A 682 3.11 -2.23 -7.53
CA GLU A 682 2.70 -2.09 -6.12
C GLU A 682 1.96 -0.77 -5.92
N ASN A 683 2.52 0.33 -6.43
CA ASN A 683 1.91 1.67 -6.36
C ASN A 683 0.58 1.72 -7.12
N GLN A 684 0.47 1.03 -8.26
CA GLN A 684 -0.77 0.92 -9.02
C GLN A 684 -1.89 0.22 -8.22
N LEU A 685 -1.58 -0.82 -7.46
CA LEU A 685 -2.57 -1.52 -6.62
C LEU A 685 -3.14 -0.59 -5.53
N ILE A 686 -2.28 0.23 -4.92
CA ILE A 686 -2.66 1.17 -3.86
C ILE A 686 -3.60 2.26 -4.41
N LEU A 687 -3.26 2.85 -5.56
CA LEU A 687 -4.12 3.86 -6.17
C LEU A 687 -5.46 3.28 -6.61
N ASN A 688 -5.49 2.01 -7.04
CA ASN A 688 -6.72 1.34 -7.44
C ASN A 688 -7.71 1.17 -6.28
N GLU A 689 -7.27 1.10 -5.02
CA GLU A 689 -8.17 1.06 -3.86
C GLU A 689 -8.97 2.35 -3.71
N ASN A 690 -8.42 3.49 -4.16
CA ASN A 690 -9.05 4.80 -4.09
C ASN A 690 -9.67 5.26 -5.42
N ILE A 691 -9.82 4.35 -6.40
CA ILE A 691 -10.21 4.70 -7.77
C ILE A 691 -11.58 5.40 -7.85
N ASN A 692 -12.55 4.99 -7.02
CA ASN A 692 -13.90 5.57 -7.02
C ASN A 692 -13.88 7.09 -6.77
N PHE A 693 -12.95 7.57 -5.95
CA PHE A 693 -12.80 9.00 -5.66
C PHE A 693 -12.03 9.72 -6.76
N LEU A 694 -10.98 9.10 -7.29
CA LEU A 694 -10.18 9.65 -8.39
C LEU A 694 -10.99 9.82 -9.68
N MET A 695 -12.10 9.08 -9.82
CA MET A 695 -13.06 9.13 -10.92
C MET A 695 -14.15 10.21 -10.77
N SER A 696 -14.20 10.93 -9.66
CA SER A 696 -15.18 12.01 -9.50
C SER A 696 -14.85 13.19 -10.42
N ASN A 697 -15.88 13.79 -11.03
CA ASN A 697 -15.75 14.98 -11.89
C ASN A 697 -14.84 14.85 -13.14
N LEU A 698 -14.84 13.68 -13.80
CA LEU A 698 -14.15 13.40 -15.09
C LEU A 698 -14.49 14.33 -16.27
N GLN A 699 -15.42 15.26 -16.08
CA GLN A 699 -15.79 16.27 -17.07
C GLN A 699 -14.69 17.31 -17.27
N TYR A 700 -13.87 17.54 -16.24
CA TYR A 700 -12.76 18.48 -16.29
C TYR A 700 -11.48 17.71 -16.60
N ASP A 701 -10.90 17.87 -17.79
CA ASP A 701 -9.68 17.16 -18.19
C ASP A 701 -8.46 17.71 -17.43
N ILE A 702 -8.28 17.24 -16.18
CA ILE A 702 -7.19 17.64 -15.28
C ILE A 702 -6.02 16.63 -15.36
N GLY A 703 -6.23 15.47 -16.00
CA GLY A 703 -5.27 14.36 -16.04
C GLY A 703 -5.78 13.06 -15.41
N GLN A 704 -7.04 13.02 -14.96
CA GLN A 704 -7.66 11.83 -14.36
C GLN A 704 -7.63 10.61 -15.29
N ILE A 705 -7.95 10.79 -16.58
CA ILE A 705 -7.94 9.70 -17.57
C ILE A 705 -6.52 9.17 -17.79
N LYS A 706 -5.52 10.06 -17.81
CA LYS A 706 -4.11 9.68 -17.91
C LYS A 706 -3.67 8.88 -16.69
N LEU A 707 -4.11 9.27 -15.49
CA LEU A 707 -3.87 8.51 -14.26
C LEU A 707 -4.50 7.11 -14.33
N LEU A 708 -5.74 6.99 -14.82
CA LEU A 708 -6.38 5.68 -15.02
C LEU A 708 -5.60 4.80 -16.00
N CYS A 709 -5.13 5.39 -17.10
CA CYS A 709 -4.30 4.66 -18.05
C CYS A 709 -3.05 4.11 -17.34
N GLU A 710 -2.32 4.93 -16.61
CA GLU A 710 -1.08 4.52 -15.92
C GLU A 710 -1.33 3.55 -14.75
N ILE A 711 -2.48 3.61 -14.06
CA ILE A 711 -2.86 2.62 -13.04
C ILE A 711 -3.00 1.22 -13.64
N TYR A 712 -3.66 1.10 -14.79
CA TYR A 712 -3.90 -0.18 -15.44
C TYR A 712 -2.79 -0.61 -16.40
N GLN A 713 -1.89 0.31 -16.77
CA GLN A 713 -0.81 0.05 -17.71
C GLN A 713 0.15 -1.01 -17.19
N ASN A 714 0.32 -2.09 -17.96
CA ASN A 714 1.26 -3.17 -17.69
C ASN A 714 1.07 -3.90 -16.34
N ASN A 715 -0.10 -3.80 -15.70
CA ASN A 715 -0.40 -4.51 -14.47
C ASN A 715 -1.23 -5.78 -14.73
N LYS A 716 -0.56 -6.94 -14.75
CA LYS A 716 -1.22 -8.23 -15.01
C LYS A 716 -2.32 -8.56 -13.98
N THR A 717 -2.12 -8.18 -12.72
CA THR A 717 -3.08 -8.52 -11.65
C THR A 717 -4.36 -7.72 -11.75
N LEU A 718 -4.25 -6.41 -12.01
CA LEU A 718 -5.41 -5.54 -12.20
C LEU A 718 -6.17 -5.88 -13.48
N LEU A 719 -5.45 -6.10 -14.59
CA LEU A 719 -6.05 -6.39 -15.89
C LEU A 719 -6.77 -7.74 -15.96
N LYS A 720 -6.42 -8.72 -15.11
CA LYS A 720 -7.06 -10.05 -15.10
C LYS A 720 -8.20 -10.21 -14.10
N HIS A 721 -8.11 -9.59 -12.93
CA HIS A 721 -8.98 -9.92 -11.80
C HIS A 721 -9.87 -8.77 -11.29
N LYS A 722 -9.68 -7.51 -11.73
CA LYS A 722 -10.31 -6.33 -11.10
C LYS A 722 -10.79 -5.23 -12.07
N LEU A 723 -11.43 -5.57 -13.19
CA LEU A 723 -12.12 -4.56 -14.00
C LEU A 723 -13.56 -4.38 -13.55
N ASP A 724 -13.83 -3.26 -12.87
CA ASP A 724 -15.18 -2.89 -12.45
C ASP A 724 -15.97 -2.32 -13.63
N LYS A 725 -17.12 -2.93 -13.95
CA LYS A 725 -17.96 -2.51 -15.09
C LYS A 725 -18.41 -1.05 -14.98
N LYS A 726 -18.52 -0.54 -13.74
CA LYS A 726 -18.86 0.86 -13.47
C LYS A 726 -17.91 1.86 -14.13
N ILE A 727 -16.62 1.55 -14.21
CA ILE A 727 -15.61 2.45 -14.83
C ILE A 727 -15.90 2.60 -16.32
N ILE A 728 -16.22 1.48 -16.98
CA ILE A 728 -16.55 1.44 -18.41
C ILE A 728 -17.86 2.18 -18.67
N ASP A 729 -18.88 1.96 -17.84
CA ASP A 729 -20.17 2.65 -17.94
C ASP A 729 -20.03 4.17 -17.73
N GLN A 730 -19.19 4.61 -16.79
CA GLN A 730 -18.90 6.03 -16.58
C GLN A 730 -18.19 6.65 -17.79
N LEU A 731 -17.13 6.01 -18.32
CA LEU A 731 -16.40 6.51 -19.49
C LEU A 731 -17.26 6.55 -20.75
N THR A 732 -18.11 5.55 -20.96
CA THR A 732 -19.07 5.55 -22.09
C THR A 732 -20.12 6.66 -21.94
N ASN A 733 -20.67 6.89 -20.74
CA ASN A 733 -21.57 8.01 -20.50
C ASN A 733 -20.88 9.37 -20.69
N LEU A 734 -19.58 9.49 -20.38
CA LEU A 734 -18.81 10.72 -20.62
C LEU A 734 -18.63 11.00 -22.11
N ILE A 735 -18.34 9.98 -22.93
CA ILE A 735 -18.28 10.14 -24.39
C ILE A 735 -19.62 10.71 -24.90
N ILE A 736 -20.74 10.14 -24.45
CA ILE A 736 -22.08 10.58 -24.88
C ILE A 736 -22.38 12.02 -24.42
N THR A 737 -21.99 12.39 -23.21
CA THR A 737 -22.37 13.69 -22.60
C THR A 737 -21.40 14.84 -22.90
N GLN A 738 -20.11 14.56 -23.08
CA GLN A 738 -19.03 15.55 -23.26
C GLN A 738 -18.50 15.66 -24.69
N GLY A 739 -19.02 14.84 -25.61
CA GLY A 739 -18.67 14.87 -27.03
C GLY A 739 -17.51 13.94 -27.40
N ARG A 740 -17.19 13.91 -28.70
CA ARG A 740 -16.19 13.00 -29.29
C ARG A 740 -14.77 13.46 -28.97
N GLN A 741 -14.25 13.10 -27.80
CA GLN A 741 -12.86 13.43 -27.43
C GLN A 741 -11.97 12.19 -27.50
N ALA A 742 -10.88 12.26 -28.25
CA ALA A 742 -10.02 11.11 -28.52
C ALA A 742 -9.35 10.53 -27.25
N HIS A 743 -9.13 11.35 -26.21
CA HIS A 743 -8.48 10.89 -24.98
C HIS A 743 -9.33 9.88 -24.19
N PHE A 744 -10.67 9.92 -24.29
CA PHE A 744 -11.53 8.96 -23.58
C PHE A 744 -11.29 7.52 -24.06
N LEU A 745 -10.84 7.37 -25.31
CA LEU A 745 -10.53 6.08 -25.92
C LEU A 745 -9.15 5.52 -25.52
N GLU A 746 -8.28 6.33 -24.91
CA GLU A 746 -6.94 5.90 -24.50
C GLU A 746 -6.97 4.84 -23.40
N PHE A 747 -7.93 4.95 -22.50
CA PHE A 747 -8.14 3.97 -21.44
C PHE A 747 -8.47 2.58 -22.01
N PHE A 748 -9.41 2.51 -22.96
CA PHE A 748 -9.79 1.26 -23.62
C PHE A 748 -8.66 0.63 -24.43
N ILE A 749 -7.77 1.46 -25.00
CA ILE A 749 -6.56 1.00 -25.67
C ILE A 749 -5.57 0.39 -24.68
N THR A 750 -5.42 1.02 -23.50
CA THR A 750 -4.48 0.59 -22.46
C THR A 750 -4.92 -0.75 -21.86
N LEU A 751 -6.22 -0.95 -21.63
CA LEU A 751 -6.78 -2.21 -21.09
C LEU A 751 -6.49 -3.45 -21.95
N GLN A 752 -6.35 -3.27 -23.25
CA GLN A 752 -6.14 -4.37 -24.20
C GLN A 752 -4.68 -4.81 -24.27
N LYS A 753 -3.73 -3.93 -23.91
CA LYS A 753 -2.29 -4.16 -24.08
C LYS A 753 -1.62 -4.53 -22.76
N TYR A 754 -0.80 -5.58 -22.81
CA TYR A 754 0.08 -5.96 -21.72
C TYR A 754 1.51 -6.13 -22.25
N GLN A 755 2.42 -5.27 -21.81
CA GLN A 755 3.83 -5.40 -22.15
C GLN A 755 4.52 -6.27 -21.09
N ASN A 756 5.07 -7.40 -21.51
CA ASN A 756 5.99 -8.16 -20.67
C ASN A 756 7.30 -7.36 -20.59
N ASN A 757 7.54 -6.69 -19.46
CA ASN A 757 8.83 -6.07 -19.16
C ASN A 757 9.90 -7.17 -18.98
N VAL A 758 10.47 -7.65 -20.07
CA VAL A 758 11.73 -8.39 -20.01
C VAL A 758 12.84 -7.36 -19.86
N ASN A 759 13.47 -7.37 -18.69
CA ASN A 759 14.59 -6.57 -18.18
C ASN A 759 15.29 -5.59 -19.14
N TYR A 760 15.25 -4.32 -18.75
CA TYR A 760 15.79 -3.13 -19.41
C TYR A 760 17.33 -2.96 -19.36
N TYR A 761 18.09 -4.03 -19.12
CA TYR A 761 19.55 -3.93 -19.02
C TYR A 761 20.24 -4.77 -20.11
N LEU A 762 20.29 -4.26 -21.34
CA LEU A 762 21.40 -4.51 -22.28
C LEU A 762 21.22 -3.69 -23.57
N TYR A 763 22.03 -2.63 -23.66
CA TYR A 763 22.60 -1.98 -24.85
C TYR A 763 21.74 -1.72 -26.11
N ILE A 764 21.59 -0.41 -26.34
CA ILE A 764 21.49 0.36 -27.60
C ILE A 764 21.83 -0.43 -28.89
N ASN A 765 20.93 -0.30 -29.88
CA ASN A 765 21.12 -0.37 -31.35
C ASN A 765 20.54 -1.50 -32.23
N TYR A 766 19.64 -2.38 -31.77
CA TYR A 766 18.83 -3.16 -32.73
C TYR A 766 17.35 -3.20 -32.36
N ILE A 767 16.53 -2.83 -33.36
CA ILE A 767 15.06 -2.88 -33.46
C ILE A 767 14.41 -3.78 -32.39
N TYR A 768 14.02 -3.19 -31.26
CA TYR A 768 13.28 -3.92 -30.22
C TYR A 768 11.82 -4.08 -30.67
N GLN A 769 11.46 -5.30 -31.09
CA GLN A 769 10.06 -5.70 -31.15
C GLN A 769 9.54 -5.86 -29.72
N PHE A 770 8.79 -4.87 -29.24
CA PHE A 770 8.00 -5.03 -28.01
C PHE A 770 6.97 -6.15 -28.24
N ASN A 771 7.16 -7.28 -27.53
CA ASN A 771 6.20 -8.37 -27.47
C ASN A 771 5.02 -7.97 -26.58
N ASN A 772 4.18 -7.08 -27.11
CA ASN A 772 2.86 -6.79 -26.54
C ASN A 772 2.04 -8.08 -26.56
N LYS A 773 1.70 -8.59 -25.37
CA LYS A 773 0.68 -9.61 -25.20
C LYS A 773 -0.67 -8.91 -25.07
N TYR A 774 -1.70 -9.48 -25.68
CA TYR A 774 -3.05 -8.95 -25.58
C TYR A 774 -3.87 -9.84 -24.63
N ILE A 775 -4.78 -9.22 -23.87
CA ILE A 775 -5.65 -9.94 -22.94
C ILE A 775 -7.00 -10.13 -23.62
N PHE A 776 -7.29 -11.38 -24.00
CA PHE A 776 -8.48 -11.73 -24.77
C PHE A 776 -9.79 -11.27 -24.10
N ASP A 777 -9.93 -11.48 -22.79
CA ASP A 777 -11.14 -11.08 -22.06
C ASP A 777 -11.38 -9.57 -22.12
N ASN A 778 -10.32 -8.77 -22.03
CA ASN A 778 -10.40 -7.32 -22.12
C ASN A 778 -10.69 -6.86 -23.55
N GLN A 779 -10.09 -7.51 -24.55
CA GLN A 779 -10.41 -7.25 -25.96
C GLN A 779 -11.88 -7.53 -26.25
N LEU A 780 -12.41 -8.65 -25.75
CA LEU A 780 -13.81 -9.03 -25.93
C LEU A 780 -14.74 -8.07 -25.18
N LEU A 781 -14.36 -7.63 -23.99
CA LEU A 781 -15.10 -6.63 -23.23
C LEU A 781 -15.18 -5.31 -23.99
N VAL A 782 -14.05 -4.77 -24.46
CA VAL A 782 -14.02 -3.52 -25.23
C VAL A 782 -14.83 -3.67 -26.52
N LEU A 783 -14.65 -4.78 -27.23
CA LEU A 783 -15.42 -5.07 -28.42
C LEU A 783 -16.92 -5.07 -28.14
N ASN A 784 -17.38 -5.78 -27.10
CA ASN A 784 -18.80 -5.88 -26.78
C ASN A 784 -19.40 -4.58 -26.25
N THR A 785 -18.60 -3.69 -25.66
CA THR A 785 -19.05 -2.35 -25.23
C THR A 785 -19.37 -1.45 -26.41
N PHE A 786 -18.55 -1.47 -27.47
CA PHE A 786 -18.75 -0.61 -28.65
C PHE A 786 -19.53 -1.29 -29.77
N LEU A 787 -19.45 -2.61 -29.86
CA LEU A 787 -20.08 -3.47 -30.85
C LEU A 787 -20.66 -4.69 -30.10
N PRO A 788 -21.86 -4.64 -29.50
CA PRO A 788 -22.53 -5.78 -28.88
C PRO A 788 -22.84 -6.91 -29.86
N LEU A 789 -23.07 -8.14 -29.37
CA LEU A 789 -23.44 -9.31 -30.21
C LEU A 789 -24.88 -9.24 -30.72
N ASN A 790 -25.76 -8.56 -29.99
CA ASN A 790 -27.16 -8.35 -30.34
C ASN A 790 -27.34 -7.02 -31.10
N ASN A 791 -28.57 -6.70 -31.50
CA ASN A 791 -28.90 -5.43 -32.15
C ASN A 791 -28.32 -4.24 -31.37
N MET A 792 -27.69 -3.30 -32.09
CA MET A 792 -27.15 -2.06 -31.53
C MET A 792 -28.29 -1.26 -30.87
N SER A 793 -28.14 -0.97 -29.59
CA SER A 793 -28.96 -0.01 -28.86
C SER A 793 -28.63 1.42 -29.28
N SER A 794 -29.52 2.36 -28.97
CA SER A 794 -29.27 3.80 -29.19
C SER A 794 -27.99 4.28 -28.49
N LYS A 795 -27.64 3.69 -27.34
CA LYS A 795 -26.40 4.04 -26.63
C LYS A 795 -25.15 3.69 -27.45
N GLU A 796 -25.11 2.52 -28.08
CA GLU A 796 -23.94 2.10 -28.86
C GLU A 796 -23.84 2.86 -30.18
N LEU A 797 -24.98 3.16 -30.82
CA LEU A 797 -25.01 4.05 -31.99
C LEU A 797 -24.47 5.44 -31.64
N ASN A 798 -24.83 5.97 -30.45
CA ASN A 798 -24.30 7.23 -29.96
C ASN A 798 -22.80 7.16 -29.62
N LEU A 799 -22.30 6.05 -29.09
CA LEU A 799 -20.86 5.87 -28.82
C LEU A 799 -20.03 5.83 -30.10
N LEU A 800 -20.57 5.23 -31.15
CA LEU A 800 -19.93 5.16 -32.47
C LEU A 800 -20.19 6.42 -33.29
N TYR A 801 -21.07 7.31 -32.84
CA TYR A 801 -21.58 8.45 -33.60
C TYR A 801 -21.97 8.05 -35.03
N ALA A 802 -22.79 7.00 -35.11
CA ALA A 802 -23.31 6.50 -36.38
C ALA A 802 -24.53 7.31 -36.82
N GLN A 803 -24.70 7.52 -38.14
CA GLN A 803 -25.85 8.26 -38.67
C GLN A 803 -27.20 7.58 -38.34
N GLU A 804 -28.10 8.29 -37.65
CA GLU A 804 -29.39 7.77 -37.16
C GLU A 804 -30.35 7.28 -38.27
N ASN A 805 -30.19 7.77 -39.51
CA ASN A 805 -31.05 7.44 -40.65
C ASN A 805 -30.83 6.02 -41.21
N GLN A 806 -29.86 5.28 -40.68
CA GLN A 806 -29.68 3.87 -41.00
C GLN A 806 -30.71 3.05 -40.23
N SER A 807 -31.78 2.62 -40.92
CA SER A 807 -32.76 1.71 -40.36
C SER A 807 -32.08 0.55 -39.62
N LEU A 808 -32.60 0.15 -38.45
CA LEU A 808 -32.17 -0.99 -37.60
C LEU A 808 -31.91 -2.33 -38.35
N LYS A 809 -32.19 -2.39 -39.65
CA LYS A 809 -32.01 -3.54 -40.55
C LYS A 809 -30.69 -3.52 -41.32
N GLN A 810 -30.04 -2.37 -41.51
CA GLN A 810 -28.74 -2.31 -42.19
C GLN A 810 -27.62 -2.51 -41.15
N LYS A 811 -26.71 -3.46 -41.43
CA LYS A 811 -25.59 -3.81 -40.54
C LYS A 811 -24.39 -2.87 -40.65
N ASN A 812 -24.38 -1.99 -41.65
CA ASN A 812 -23.22 -1.19 -42.01
C ASN A 812 -23.28 0.15 -41.27
N ILE A 813 -22.23 0.49 -40.52
CA ILE A 813 -22.14 1.72 -39.75
C ILE A 813 -21.41 2.77 -40.59
N ILE A 814 -22.04 3.94 -40.76
CA ILE A 814 -21.38 5.12 -41.34
C ILE A 814 -21.15 6.13 -40.22
N PHE A 815 -19.89 6.54 -40.03
CA PHE A 815 -19.52 7.56 -39.06
C PHE A 815 -20.07 8.93 -39.46
N GLN A 816 -20.68 9.62 -38.51
CA GLN A 816 -21.07 11.02 -38.64
C GLN A 816 -19.82 11.89 -38.50
N LEU A 817 -19.41 12.55 -39.58
CA LEU A 817 -18.25 13.46 -39.62
C LEU A 817 -18.67 14.92 -39.89
N ASP A 818 -19.95 15.16 -40.22
CA ASP A 818 -20.47 16.42 -40.76
C ASP A 818 -21.15 17.33 -39.72
N ASP A 819 -20.57 17.50 -38.53
CA ASP A 819 -21.16 18.39 -37.53
C ASP A 819 -20.70 19.84 -37.72
N GLU A 820 -21.62 20.80 -37.76
CA GLU A 820 -21.32 22.20 -38.13
C GLU A 820 -20.50 22.95 -37.07
N GLU A 821 -20.37 22.41 -35.86
CA GLU A 821 -19.77 23.05 -34.68
C GLU A 821 -18.49 22.39 -34.15
N PHE A 822 -17.77 21.57 -34.94
CA PHE A 822 -16.53 20.94 -34.44
C PHE A 822 -15.32 21.89 -34.38
N ASP A 823 -14.43 21.67 -33.41
CA ASP A 823 -13.21 22.45 -33.20
C ASP A 823 -11.96 21.54 -33.18
N GLU A 824 -11.35 21.36 -34.35
CA GLU A 824 -10.16 20.50 -34.53
C GLU A 824 -8.86 21.13 -34.05
N ARG A 825 -8.89 22.42 -33.66
CA ARG A 825 -7.72 23.12 -33.12
C ARG A 825 -7.21 22.36 -31.89
N ASN A 826 -5.90 22.15 -31.81
CA ASN A 826 -5.23 21.61 -30.62
C ASN A 826 -5.20 22.65 -29.49
N ILE A 827 -6.36 23.15 -29.11
CA ILE A 827 -6.52 24.10 -28.00
C ILE A 827 -6.52 23.29 -26.70
N PRO A 828 -5.67 23.64 -25.71
CA PRO A 828 -5.73 23.08 -24.37
C PRO A 828 -7.13 23.18 -23.77
N PHE A 829 -7.55 22.16 -23.02
CA PHE A 829 -8.88 22.10 -22.39
C PHE A 829 -9.28 23.41 -21.71
N LEU A 830 -8.35 24.01 -20.94
CA LEU A 830 -8.62 25.21 -20.16
C LEU A 830 -8.95 26.44 -21.03
N GLU A 831 -8.23 26.61 -22.15
CA GLU A 831 -8.46 27.70 -23.08
C GLU A 831 -9.81 27.52 -23.78
N TYR A 832 -10.11 26.28 -24.21
CA TYR A 832 -11.40 25.93 -24.78
C TYR A 832 -12.56 26.18 -23.80
N PHE A 833 -12.39 25.77 -22.54
CA PHE A 833 -13.38 25.96 -21.49
C PHE A 833 -13.65 27.45 -21.22
N PHE A 834 -12.63 28.30 -21.23
CA PHE A 834 -12.83 29.75 -21.06
C PHE A 834 -13.47 30.41 -22.28
N GLU A 835 -13.17 29.95 -23.50
CA GLU A 835 -13.79 30.46 -24.73
C GLU A 835 -15.26 30.08 -24.85
N LYS A 836 -15.59 28.81 -24.60
CA LYS A 836 -16.91 28.23 -24.88
C LYS A 836 -17.82 28.14 -23.66
N LYS A 837 -17.27 28.24 -22.45
CA LYS A 837 -17.97 28.00 -21.17
C LYS A 837 -18.64 26.62 -21.09
N THR A 838 -18.14 25.65 -21.85
CA THR A 838 -18.65 24.28 -21.87
C THR A 838 -17.50 23.29 -21.79
N THR A 839 -17.78 22.13 -21.21
CA THR A 839 -16.88 20.95 -21.23
C THR A 839 -17.11 20.09 -22.48
N TYR A 840 -18.18 20.35 -23.23
CA TYR A 840 -18.48 19.67 -24.48
C TYR A 840 -17.49 20.10 -25.56
N LYS A 841 -16.63 19.17 -25.99
CA LYS A 841 -15.66 19.35 -27.07
C LYS A 841 -15.79 18.20 -28.04
N ASP A 842 -15.79 18.54 -29.32
CA ASP A 842 -16.09 17.60 -30.37
C ASP A 842 -14.95 17.53 -31.40
N GLU A 843 -14.30 16.37 -31.47
CA GLU A 843 -13.13 16.08 -32.32
C GLU A 843 -13.39 14.86 -33.22
N PRO A 844 -14.36 14.91 -34.16
CA PRO A 844 -14.83 13.76 -34.93
C PRO A 844 -13.70 12.92 -35.53
N PHE A 845 -12.77 13.55 -36.24
CA PHE A 845 -11.76 12.82 -37.00
C PHE A 845 -10.73 12.15 -36.08
N LYS A 846 -10.25 12.85 -35.04
CA LYS A 846 -9.31 12.28 -34.05
C LYS A 846 -9.96 11.17 -33.24
N TYR A 847 -11.21 11.35 -32.84
CA TYR A 847 -11.98 10.34 -32.12
C TYR A 847 -12.15 9.07 -32.96
N HIS A 848 -12.66 9.18 -34.20
CA HIS A 848 -12.87 8.02 -35.06
C HIS A 848 -11.55 7.36 -35.48
N ALA A 849 -10.48 8.12 -35.71
CA ALA A 849 -9.14 7.57 -35.93
C ALA A 849 -8.67 6.70 -34.73
N LYS A 850 -8.84 7.21 -33.51
CA LYS A 850 -8.49 6.49 -32.29
C LYS A 850 -9.42 5.30 -32.03
N LEU A 851 -10.71 5.42 -32.36
CA LEU A 851 -11.72 4.37 -32.28
C LEU A 851 -11.37 3.20 -33.20
N ILE A 852 -10.99 3.47 -34.45
CA ILE A 852 -10.51 2.44 -35.40
C ILE A 852 -9.25 1.78 -34.82
N SER A 853 -8.28 2.55 -34.31
CA SER A 853 -7.10 1.99 -33.64
C SER A 853 -7.44 1.10 -32.44
N MET A 854 -8.42 1.50 -31.63
CA MET A 854 -8.89 0.73 -30.47
C MET A 854 -9.57 -0.57 -30.91
N LEU A 855 -10.42 -0.52 -31.93
CA LEU A 855 -11.07 -1.71 -32.49
C LEU A 855 -10.05 -2.64 -33.14
N LEU A 856 -9.04 -2.10 -33.82
CA LEU A 856 -7.94 -2.90 -34.38
C LEU A 856 -7.18 -3.66 -33.30
N GLN A 857 -7.00 -3.08 -32.12
CA GLN A 857 -6.38 -3.75 -30.98
C GLN A 857 -7.09 -5.02 -30.54
N THR A 858 -8.40 -5.15 -30.81
CA THR A 858 -9.17 -6.38 -30.54
C THR A 858 -8.91 -7.50 -31.56
N THR A 859 -8.26 -7.19 -32.67
CA THR A 859 -7.91 -8.16 -33.74
C THR A 859 -6.49 -8.69 -33.62
N TYR A 860 -5.61 -7.95 -32.93
CA TYR A 860 -4.24 -8.38 -32.72
C TYR A 860 -4.19 -9.49 -31.67
N ILE A 861 -3.97 -10.74 -32.10
CA ILE A 861 -3.75 -11.89 -31.20
C ILE A 861 -2.24 -12.12 -30.96
N LYS A 862 -1.34 -11.60 -31.82
CA LYS A 862 0.13 -11.81 -31.82
C LYS A 862 0.58 -13.21 -31.33
N VAL A 863 0.52 -14.20 -32.23
CA VAL A 863 1.48 -15.32 -32.26
C VAL A 863 2.31 -15.20 -33.54
N LYS A 864 3.27 -14.27 -33.54
CA LYS A 864 4.49 -14.37 -34.34
C LYS A 864 5.66 -14.11 -33.41
N GLY A 865 5.86 -15.03 -32.46
CA GLY A 865 7.17 -15.25 -31.87
C GLY A 865 8.05 -15.92 -32.93
N ASN A 866 9.31 -15.53 -32.96
CA ASN A 866 10.26 -15.84 -34.03
C ASN A 866 10.45 -17.37 -34.28
N ASN A 867 10.45 -17.71 -35.57
CA ASN A 867 11.24 -18.75 -36.27
C ASN A 867 11.08 -20.25 -35.98
N ASP A 868 10.35 -20.72 -34.98
CA ASP A 868 10.06 -22.15 -34.88
C ASP A 868 8.82 -22.50 -35.70
N GLU A 869 9.04 -22.75 -37.00
CA GLU A 869 8.01 -23.19 -37.97
C GLU A 869 7.22 -24.44 -37.51
N SER A 870 7.70 -25.17 -36.49
CA SER A 870 7.09 -26.38 -35.97
C SER A 870 5.92 -26.17 -34.99
N GLU A 871 5.74 -25.00 -34.36
CA GLU A 871 4.60 -24.76 -33.45
C GLU A 871 3.39 -24.08 -34.13
N ILE A 872 3.53 -23.66 -35.38
CA ILE A 872 2.48 -22.95 -36.13
C ILE A 872 1.29 -23.87 -36.48
N LEU A 873 1.47 -25.20 -36.48
CA LEU A 873 0.43 -26.16 -36.89
C LEU A 873 -0.66 -26.44 -35.82
N ASN A 874 -0.50 -25.97 -34.57
CA ASN A 874 -1.50 -26.18 -33.50
C ASN A 874 -2.36 -24.93 -33.18
N SER A 875 -2.40 -23.92 -34.04
CA SER A 875 -3.11 -22.65 -33.80
C SER A 875 -4.64 -22.70 -34.02
N LYS A 876 -5.33 -23.74 -33.55
CA LYS A 876 -6.82 -23.77 -33.53
C LYS A 876 -7.42 -22.81 -32.49
N GLU A 877 -6.61 -22.23 -31.62
CA GLU A 877 -7.05 -21.31 -30.57
C GLU A 877 -7.05 -19.82 -30.98
N ASN A 878 -6.64 -19.47 -32.20
CA ASN A 878 -6.73 -18.10 -32.73
C ASN A 878 -8.18 -17.80 -33.17
N TYR A 879 -9.09 -17.66 -32.21
CA TYR A 879 -10.49 -17.32 -32.48
C TYR A 879 -10.63 -15.87 -33.02
N ASN A 880 -10.82 -15.75 -34.34
CA ASN A 880 -11.10 -14.52 -35.11
C ASN A 880 -12.54 -13.95 -34.90
N ILE A 881 -13.10 -14.03 -33.69
CA ILE A 881 -14.48 -13.58 -33.43
C ILE A 881 -14.64 -12.07 -33.74
N SER A 882 -13.59 -11.27 -33.53
CA SER A 882 -13.57 -9.83 -33.78
C SER A 882 -13.52 -9.47 -35.27
N ILE A 883 -12.78 -10.22 -36.11
CA ILE A 883 -12.55 -9.86 -37.52
C ILE A 883 -13.82 -9.93 -38.36
N ALA A 884 -14.58 -11.02 -38.25
CA ALA A 884 -15.82 -11.17 -39.01
C ALA A 884 -16.82 -10.06 -38.66
N LYS A 885 -16.92 -9.73 -37.37
CA LYS A 885 -17.75 -8.64 -36.88
C LYS A 885 -17.32 -7.29 -37.45
N LEU A 886 -16.02 -7.00 -37.39
CA LEU A 886 -15.48 -5.74 -37.91
C LEU A 886 -15.68 -5.58 -39.42
N LYS A 887 -15.57 -6.66 -40.20
CA LYS A 887 -15.89 -6.65 -41.65
C LYS A 887 -17.35 -6.35 -41.93
N THR A 888 -18.26 -6.83 -41.07
CA THR A 888 -19.70 -6.56 -41.22
C THR A 888 -20.08 -5.15 -40.79
N THR A 889 -19.37 -4.57 -39.83
CA THR A 889 -19.68 -3.24 -39.28
C THR A 889 -19.09 -2.12 -40.12
N LEU A 890 -17.84 -2.27 -40.59
CA LEU A 890 -17.14 -1.31 -41.43
C LEU A 890 -16.88 -1.95 -42.78
N ASP A 891 -17.81 -1.78 -43.71
CA ASP A 891 -17.75 -2.41 -45.02
C ASP A 891 -16.72 -1.75 -45.96
N LEU A 892 -16.37 -2.45 -47.03
CA LEU A 892 -15.42 -1.94 -48.03
C LEU A 892 -15.94 -0.67 -48.73
N GLN A 893 -17.26 -0.48 -48.79
CA GLN A 893 -17.87 0.69 -49.40
C GLN A 893 -17.63 1.94 -48.54
N PHE A 894 -17.89 1.88 -47.23
CA PHE A 894 -17.56 2.96 -46.30
C PHE A 894 -16.07 3.31 -46.33
N ILE A 895 -15.21 2.29 -46.31
CA ILE A 895 -13.75 2.46 -46.40
C ILE A 895 -13.35 3.19 -47.69
N LYS A 896 -13.94 2.80 -48.82
CA LYS A 896 -13.72 3.44 -50.12
C LYS A 896 -14.13 4.91 -50.07
N ASP A 897 -15.31 5.19 -49.53
CA ASP A 897 -15.85 6.54 -49.46
C ASP A 897 -14.92 7.45 -48.62
N CYS A 898 -14.48 7.01 -47.43
CA CYS A 898 -13.52 7.76 -46.62
C CYS A 898 -12.15 7.98 -47.28
N LEU A 899 -11.67 7.04 -48.09
CA LEU A 899 -10.39 7.19 -48.79
C LEU A 899 -10.49 8.15 -50.00
N THR A 900 -11.67 8.18 -50.66
CA THR A 900 -11.94 9.08 -51.78
C THR A 900 -12.17 10.53 -51.39
N GLU A 901 -12.57 10.79 -50.14
CA GLU A 901 -12.76 12.15 -49.65
C GLU A 901 -11.48 12.99 -49.73
N LYS A 902 -11.67 14.29 -49.86
CA LYS A 902 -10.54 15.24 -49.91
C LYS A 902 -9.89 15.36 -48.53
N ASP A 903 -8.57 15.59 -48.52
CA ASP A 903 -7.76 15.75 -47.31
C ASP A 903 -6.78 16.92 -47.44
N ASP A 904 -6.16 17.29 -46.33
CA ASP A 904 -5.25 18.42 -46.17
C ASP A 904 -3.76 18.06 -46.24
N PHE A 905 -3.41 16.85 -46.71
CA PHE A 905 -2.02 16.50 -47.03
C PHE A 905 -1.40 17.45 -48.07
N ILE A 906 -2.24 18.14 -48.85
CA ILE A 906 -1.84 19.14 -49.83
C ILE A 906 -2.33 20.50 -49.33
N LEU A 907 -1.53 21.17 -48.50
CA LEU A 907 -1.81 22.57 -48.09
C LEU A 907 -1.58 23.49 -49.29
N SER A 908 -2.58 23.64 -50.15
CA SER A 908 -2.65 24.85 -50.96
C SER A 908 -3.02 26.02 -50.04
N ASN A 909 -2.51 27.23 -50.30
CA ASN A 909 -2.84 28.50 -49.61
C ASN A 909 -4.34 28.89 -49.67
N ILE A 910 -5.21 27.96 -50.05
CA ILE A 910 -6.65 28.10 -50.13
C ILE A 910 -7.21 27.84 -48.73
N ILE A 911 -8.17 28.66 -48.32
CA ILE A 911 -8.99 28.45 -47.13
C ILE A 911 -9.77 27.15 -47.35
N LEU A 912 -9.17 26.01 -47.03
CA LEU A 912 -9.83 24.71 -47.05
C LEU A 912 -10.99 24.75 -46.05
N ASP A 913 -12.13 24.20 -46.47
CA ASP A 913 -13.27 24.00 -45.59
C ASP A 913 -12.84 23.13 -44.41
N LYS A 914 -13.39 23.38 -43.22
CA LYS A 914 -12.98 22.69 -41.98
C LYS A 914 -13.10 21.16 -42.14
N ARG A 915 -14.04 20.69 -42.96
CA ARG A 915 -14.28 19.27 -43.25
C ARG A 915 -13.12 18.59 -43.97
N GLU A 916 -12.41 19.31 -44.84
CA GLU A 916 -11.32 18.74 -45.64
C GLU A 916 -10.02 18.58 -44.81
N LYS A 917 -9.93 19.20 -43.62
CA LYS A 917 -8.74 19.15 -42.74
C LYS A 917 -8.65 17.92 -41.82
N GLY A 918 -9.77 17.23 -41.59
CA GLY A 918 -9.80 16.11 -40.66
C GLY A 918 -9.36 14.78 -41.27
N PHE A 919 -9.53 14.58 -42.57
CA PHE A 919 -9.35 13.28 -43.21
C PHE A 919 -7.90 12.79 -43.26
N SER A 920 -6.90 13.67 -43.24
CA SER A 920 -5.47 13.26 -43.15
C SER A 920 -5.18 12.44 -41.89
N TYR A 921 -5.86 12.74 -40.77
CA TYR A 921 -5.73 11.99 -39.52
C TYR A 921 -6.38 10.61 -39.61
N LEU A 922 -7.49 10.48 -40.33
CA LEU A 922 -8.30 9.26 -40.38
C LEU A 922 -7.73 8.19 -41.33
N LYS A 923 -7.24 8.61 -42.51
CA LYS A 923 -6.77 7.70 -43.58
C LYS A 923 -5.67 6.71 -43.17
N PRO A 924 -4.62 7.10 -42.40
CA PRO A 924 -3.63 6.15 -41.90
C PRO A 924 -4.26 4.96 -41.17
N PHE A 925 -5.25 5.21 -40.32
CA PHE A 925 -5.92 4.17 -39.53
C PHE A 925 -6.86 3.32 -40.39
N ILE A 926 -7.49 3.91 -41.41
CA ILE A 926 -8.29 3.15 -42.38
C ILE A 926 -7.41 2.20 -43.19
N LEU A 927 -6.23 2.64 -43.66
CA LEU A 927 -5.30 1.75 -44.36
C LEU A 927 -4.79 0.64 -43.43
N GLN A 928 -4.46 0.96 -42.18
CA GLN A 928 -4.12 -0.06 -41.18
C GLN A 928 -5.29 -1.03 -40.94
N PHE A 929 -6.52 -0.54 -40.96
CA PHE A 929 -7.72 -1.37 -40.84
C PHE A 929 -7.86 -2.35 -42.00
N ILE A 930 -7.74 -1.88 -43.25
CA ILE A 930 -7.72 -2.75 -44.43
C ILE A 930 -6.62 -3.80 -44.30
N ASN A 931 -5.42 -3.38 -43.91
CA ASN A 931 -4.29 -4.28 -43.76
C ASN A 931 -4.54 -5.38 -42.72
N CYS A 932 -5.05 -5.04 -41.54
CA CYS A 932 -5.24 -6.02 -40.47
C CYS A 932 -6.49 -6.88 -40.67
N VAL A 933 -7.61 -6.28 -41.04
CA VAL A 933 -8.93 -6.94 -41.04
C VAL A 933 -9.22 -7.64 -42.36
N TYR A 934 -9.00 -6.96 -43.50
CA TYR A 934 -9.30 -7.51 -44.81
C TYR A 934 -8.14 -8.32 -45.37
N ILE A 935 -6.93 -7.77 -45.36
CA ILE A 935 -5.75 -8.48 -45.87
C ILE A 935 -5.36 -9.56 -44.89
N GLN A 936 -4.92 -9.24 -43.67
CA GLN A 936 -4.37 -10.25 -42.74
C GLN A 936 -5.43 -11.19 -42.14
N GLY A 937 -6.67 -10.73 -41.93
CA GLY A 937 -7.75 -11.52 -41.35
C GLY A 937 -8.33 -12.64 -42.24
N ASP A 938 -8.04 -12.64 -43.55
CA ASP A 938 -8.50 -13.69 -44.46
C ASP A 938 -7.84 -15.05 -44.20
N ASN A 939 -8.58 -16.01 -43.67
CA ASN A 939 -8.09 -17.37 -43.44
C ASN A 939 -8.01 -18.23 -44.71
N SER A 940 -8.50 -17.73 -45.84
CA SER A 940 -8.56 -18.47 -47.10
C SER A 940 -7.18 -18.59 -47.77
N GLN A 941 -6.50 -19.72 -47.51
CA GLN A 941 -5.45 -20.23 -48.40
C GLN A 941 -5.98 -20.63 -49.80
N SER A 942 -7.28 -20.50 -50.04
CA SER A 942 -7.95 -20.80 -51.31
C SER A 942 -7.93 -19.60 -52.25
N ILE A 943 -6.75 -19.08 -52.55
CA ILE A 943 -6.60 -18.20 -53.71
C ILE A 943 -6.57 -19.11 -54.95
N ASN A 944 -7.72 -19.39 -55.55
CA ASN A 944 -7.81 -19.94 -56.92
C ASN A 944 -7.45 -18.83 -57.95
N PHE A 945 -6.34 -18.12 -57.75
CA PHE A 945 -5.94 -16.98 -58.59
C PHE A 945 -5.63 -17.39 -60.04
N LEU A 946 -5.20 -18.64 -60.25
CA LEU A 946 -4.71 -19.12 -61.54
C LEU A 946 -5.80 -19.34 -62.58
N GLN A 947 -7.06 -19.52 -62.17
CA GLN A 947 -8.14 -19.64 -63.15
C GLN A 947 -8.55 -18.28 -63.72
N PHE A 948 -8.14 -17.18 -63.08
CA PHE A 948 -8.52 -15.83 -63.48
C PHE A 948 -7.44 -15.11 -64.28
N PHE A 949 -6.16 -15.22 -63.90
CA PHE A 949 -5.12 -14.37 -64.51
C PHE A 949 -4.66 -14.84 -65.90
N PHE A 950 -4.72 -16.15 -66.19
CA PHE A 950 -4.39 -16.69 -67.53
C PHE A 950 -5.63 -16.90 -68.41
N LEU A 951 -6.84 -16.68 -67.89
CA LEU A 951 -8.10 -16.90 -68.57
C LEU A 951 -8.99 -15.65 -68.51
N ASN A 952 -8.41 -14.50 -68.88
CA ASN A 952 -9.24 -13.41 -69.36
C ASN A 952 -9.86 -13.85 -70.69
N VAL A 953 -11.17 -14.19 -70.64
CA VAL A 953 -12.16 -13.55 -71.52
C VAL A 953 -13.62 -13.79 -71.09
N TYR A 954 -14.05 -14.79 -70.29
CA TYR A 954 -15.52 -15.00 -70.17
C TYR A 954 -16.18 -15.61 -68.91
N PHE A 955 -15.63 -15.49 -67.70
CA PHE A 955 -16.41 -15.85 -66.49
C PHE A 955 -16.43 -14.76 -65.43
N ILE A 956 -17.33 -13.81 -65.64
CA ILE A 956 -17.92 -12.95 -64.61
C ILE A 956 -18.96 -13.81 -63.88
N TYR A 957 -18.86 -13.96 -62.55
CA TYR A 957 -19.99 -13.87 -61.59
C TYR A 957 -19.84 -14.60 -60.25
N LYS A 958 -18.73 -15.27 -59.92
CA LYS A 958 -18.55 -15.78 -58.55
C LYS A 958 -17.12 -15.67 -58.04
N GLU A 959 -16.86 -14.60 -57.28
CA GLU A 959 -16.45 -14.58 -55.87
C GLU A 959 -16.12 -13.13 -55.46
N GLY A 960 -17.05 -12.49 -54.73
CA GLY A 960 -17.26 -11.04 -54.76
C GLY A 960 -16.42 -10.16 -53.83
N GLU A 961 -15.59 -10.69 -52.94
CA GLU A 961 -14.87 -9.84 -51.95
C GLU A 961 -13.43 -9.51 -52.38
N ASN A 962 -12.68 -10.49 -52.90
CA ASN A 962 -11.29 -10.29 -53.33
C ASN A 962 -11.17 -9.33 -54.52
N GLN A 963 -12.14 -9.35 -55.43
CA GLN A 963 -12.18 -8.44 -56.58
C GLN A 963 -12.44 -7.00 -56.13
N LEU A 964 -13.30 -6.78 -55.14
CA LEU A 964 -13.56 -5.45 -54.57
C LEU A 964 -12.32 -4.90 -53.85
N LEU A 965 -11.58 -5.75 -53.12
CA LEU A 965 -10.34 -5.33 -52.47
C LEU A 965 -9.26 -4.92 -53.48
N LEU A 966 -9.10 -5.67 -54.59
CA LEU A 966 -8.16 -5.30 -55.65
C LEU A 966 -8.56 -3.98 -56.31
N GLN A 967 -9.85 -3.82 -56.65
CA GLN A 967 -10.38 -2.56 -57.20
C GLN A 967 -10.17 -1.39 -56.24
N LEU A 968 -10.29 -1.62 -54.94
CA LEU A 968 -10.02 -0.61 -53.92
C LEU A 968 -8.52 -0.23 -53.90
N ILE A 969 -7.61 -1.20 -53.94
CA ILE A 969 -6.16 -0.94 -53.97
C ILE A 969 -5.77 -0.18 -55.24
N GLU A 970 -6.29 -0.56 -56.40
CA GLU A 970 -6.07 0.16 -57.67
C GLU A 970 -6.59 1.60 -57.58
N LEU A 971 -7.77 1.80 -56.99
CA LEU A 971 -8.33 3.13 -56.78
C LEU A 971 -7.45 3.97 -55.85
N ILE A 972 -6.96 3.41 -54.73
CA ILE A 972 -6.06 4.11 -53.80
C ILE A 972 -4.77 4.52 -54.54
N LEU A 973 -4.15 3.60 -55.28
CA LEU A 973 -2.93 3.89 -56.04
C LEU A 973 -3.16 5.00 -57.08
N ASN A 974 -4.30 4.99 -57.76
CA ASN A 974 -4.65 6.04 -58.73
C ASN A 974 -4.89 7.40 -58.06
N LEU A 975 -5.53 7.44 -56.89
CA LEU A 975 -5.72 8.67 -56.11
C LEU A 975 -4.38 9.21 -55.60
N GLU A 976 -3.55 8.37 -55.00
CA GLU A 976 -2.26 8.78 -54.45
C GLU A 976 -1.27 9.17 -55.55
N ASN A 977 -1.30 8.54 -56.73
CA ASN A 977 -0.53 8.99 -57.89
C ASN A 977 -0.98 10.38 -58.36
N LYS A 978 -2.29 10.65 -58.43
CA LYS A 978 -2.78 12.00 -58.74
C LYS A 978 -2.31 13.03 -57.71
N ARG A 979 -2.33 12.70 -56.42
CA ARG A 979 -1.82 13.56 -55.33
C ARG A 979 -0.33 13.82 -55.44
N LEU A 980 0.46 12.78 -55.66
CA LEU A 980 1.90 12.89 -55.80
C LEU A 980 2.27 13.80 -56.98
N ASN A 981 1.55 13.70 -58.11
CA ASN A 981 1.73 14.59 -59.26
C ASN A 981 1.34 16.05 -58.92
N GLN A 982 0.31 16.26 -58.10
CA GLN A 982 -0.08 17.60 -57.62
C GLN A 982 0.99 18.20 -56.70
N ILE A 983 1.49 17.42 -55.72
CA ILE A 983 2.56 17.87 -54.79
C ILE A 983 3.85 18.18 -55.55
N GLN A 984 4.22 17.33 -56.52
CA GLN A 984 5.40 17.54 -57.36
C GLN A 984 5.30 18.84 -58.17
N SER A 985 4.09 19.24 -58.59
CA SER A 985 3.88 20.51 -59.28
C SER A 985 3.99 21.74 -58.38
N GLN A 986 3.82 21.57 -57.06
CA GLN A 986 3.83 22.65 -56.06
C GLN A 986 5.15 22.79 -55.29
N ASN A 987 6.09 21.83 -55.39
CA ASN A 987 7.38 21.78 -54.66
C ASN A 987 7.27 21.77 -53.12
N ASP A 988 6.09 21.57 -52.55
CA ASP A 988 5.84 21.56 -51.11
C ASP A 988 5.74 20.12 -50.56
N TYR A 989 6.89 19.47 -50.35
CA TYR A 989 6.92 18.15 -49.72
C TYR A 989 6.62 18.25 -48.22
N GLN A 990 5.42 17.85 -47.81
CA GLN A 990 5.10 17.67 -46.40
C GLN A 990 5.67 16.34 -45.89
N ILE A 991 6.52 16.41 -44.85
CA ILE A 991 7.08 15.22 -44.17
C ILE A 991 5.95 14.26 -43.74
N GLN A 992 4.81 14.79 -43.28
CA GLN A 992 3.66 14.01 -42.84
C GLN A 992 3.05 13.15 -43.95
N TYR A 993 2.99 13.66 -45.20
CA TYR A 993 2.48 12.89 -46.33
C TYR A 993 3.45 11.78 -46.75
N LEU A 994 4.76 12.05 -46.73
CA LEU A 994 5.76 11.01 -46.96
C LEU A 994 5.70 9.92 -45.89
N ASP A 995 5.57 10.30 -44.62
CA ASP A 995 5.38 9.36 -43.52
C ASP A 995 4.11 8.51 -43.71
N TYR A 996 3.01 9.11 -44.19
CA TYR A 996 1.79 8.38 -44.53
C TYR A 996 2.02 7.35 -45.65
N LEU A 997 2.66 7.75 -46.75
CA LEU A 997 2.96 6.88 -47.88
C LEU A 997 3.86 5.70 -47.49
N PHE A 998 4.98 5.98 -46.81
CA PHE A 998 5.95 4.96 -46.45
C PHE A 998 5.43 4.03 -45.35
N ASN A 999 4.84 4.57 -44.29
CA ASN A 999 4.46 3.76 -43.14
C ASN A 999 3.12 3.03 -43.32
N ASN A 1000 2.18 3.57 -44.10
CA ASN A 1000 0.84 2.98 -44.22
C ASN A 1000 0.57 2.40 -45.61
N LEU A 1001 0.74 3.17 -46.69
CA LEU A 1001 0.43 2.70 -48.04
C LEU A 1001 1.40 1.60 -48.49
N LEU A 1002 2.71 1.84 -48.39
CA LEU A 1002 3.71 0.86 -48.80
C LEU A 1002 3.66 -0.40 -47.92
N ALA A 1003 3.42 -0.24 -46.63
CA ALA A 1003 3.19 -1.37 -45.72
C ALA A 1003 1.95 -2.18 -46.11
N LEU A 1004 0.85 -1.54 -46.51
CA LEU A 1004 -0.35 -2.21 -47.01
C LEU A 1004 -0.06 -2.99 -48.29
N LEU A 1005 0.63 -2.39 -49.27
CA LEU A 1005 1.02 -3.05 -50.51
C LEU A 1005 1.94 -4.24 -50.24
N GLN A 1006 2.96 -4.05 -49.39
CA GLN A 1006 3.88 -5.12 -49.01
C GLN A 1006 3.14 -6.28 -48.36
N ASN A 1007 2.21 -6.03 -47.44
CA ASN A 1007 1.42 -7.08 -46.80
C ASN A 1007 0.46 -7.76 -47.77
N TYR A 1008 -0.17 -7.00 -48.66
CA TYR A 1008 -0.99 -7.56 -49.74
C TYR A 1008 -0.18 -8.50 -50.63
N PHE A 1009 0.98 -8.05 -51.11
CA PHE A 1009 1.87 -8.85 -51.95
C PHE A 1009 2.41 -10.07 -51.22
N ASN A 1010 2.87 -9.93 -49.97
CA ASN A 1010 3.35 -11.06 -49.18
C ASN A 1010 2.24 -12.10 -48.96
N LYS A 1011 1.02 -11.67 -48.69
CA LYS A 1011 -0.07 -12.59 -48.41
C LYS A 1011 -0.62 -13.28 -49.65
N TYR A 1012 -0.87 -12.54 -50.72
CA TYR A 1012 -1.54 -13.06 -51.91
C TYR A 1012 -0.57 -13.50 -53.02
N LEU A 1013 0.58 -12.83 -53.22
CA LEU A 1013 1.55 -13.21 -54.27
C LEU A 1013 2.66 -14.17 -53.80
N PHE A 1014 3.23 -13.98 -52.60
CA PHE A 1014 4.32 -14.86 -52.16
C PHE A 1014 3.82 -16.28 -51.86
N ASN A 1015 2.67 -16.38 -51.17
CA ASN A 1015 2.00 -17.67 -50.94
C ASN A 1015 1.56 -18.35 -52.24
N TYR A 1016 1.33 -17.58 -53.30
CA TYR A 1016 1.01 -18.13 -54.61
C TYR A 1016 2.22 -18.86 -55.23
N ASN A 1017 3.42 -18.27 -55.15
CA ASN A 1017 4.63 -18.92 -55.65
C ASN A 1017 4.96 -20.19 -54.86
N SER A 1018 4.82 -20.16 -53.53
CA SER A 1018 5.07 -21.35 -52.70
C SER A 1018 4.05 -22.46 -52.96
N LYS A 1019 2.77 -22.12 -53.15
CA LYS A 1019 1.72 -23.09 -53.49
C LYS A 1019 1.88 -23.65 -54.90
N LEU A 1020 2.27 -22.82 -55.87
CA LEU A 1020 2.64 -23.29 -57.21
C LEU A 1020 3.81 -24.27 -57.17
N GLU A 1021 4.81 -24.03 -56.32
CA GLU A 1021 5.93 -24.93 -56.12
C GLU A 1021 5.51 -26.23 -55.41
N SER A 1022 4.61 -26.17 -54.41
CA SER A 1022 4.07 -27.37 -53.77
C SER A 1022 3.23 -28.20 -54.74
N ASP A 1023 2.34 -27.56 -55.51
CA ASP A 1023 1.49 -28.23 -56.50
C ASP A 1023 2.33 -28.86 -57.61
N ARG A 1024 3.42 -28.18 -58.03
CA ARG A 1024 4.42 -28.75 -58.95
C ARG A 1024 5.11 -29.96 -58.33
N LYS A 1025 5.57 -29.87 -57.08
CA LYS A 1025 6.22 -30.99 -56.36
C LYS A 1025 5.26 -32.18 -56.24
N ASP A 1026 4.01 -31.95 -55.84
CA ASP A 1026 2.98 -32.98 -55.72
C ASP A 1026 2.62 -33.60 -57.06
N TYR A 1027 2.54 -32.81 -58.12
CA TYR A 1027 2.38 -33.31 -59.49
C TYR A 1027 3.56 -34.22 -59.89
N TYR A 1028 4.80 -33.84 -59.61
CA TYR A 1028 5.97 -34.68 -59.89
C TYR A 1028 6.01 -35.95 -59.02
N VAL A 1029 5.59 -35.88 -57.76
CA VAL A 1029 5.47 -37.04 -56.86
C VAL A 1029 4.38 -37.99 -57.37
N ASN A 1030 3.20 -37.48 -57.71
CA ASN A 1030 2.10 -38.27 -58.26
C ASN A 1030 2.46 -38.88 -59.61
N LYS A 1031 3.14 -38.14 -60.49
CA LYS A 1031 3.65 -38.67 -61.76
C LYS A 1031 4.72 -39.73 -61.55
N LYS A 1032 5.62 -39.57 -60.57
CA LYS A 1032 6.58 -40.62 -60.18
C LYS A 1032 5.88 -41.86 -59.62
N ASN A 1033 4.82 -41.69 -58.82
CA ASN A 1033 4.03 -42.79 -58.26
C ASN A 1033 3.24 -43.54 -59.33
N GLN A 1034 2.61 -42.83 -60.27
CA GLN A 1034 1.96 -43.43 -61.44
C GLN A 1034 2.97 -44.18 -62.32
N ASN A 1035 4.16 -43.62 -62.57
CA ASN A 1035 5.21 -44.31 -63.32
C ASN A 1035 5.71 -45.57 -62.58
N LYS A 1036 5.84 -45.53 -61.24
CA LYS A 1036 6.16 -46.72 -60.42
C LYS A 1036 5.05 -47.77 -60.50
N GLN A 1037 3.78 -47.39 -60.44
CA GLN A 1037 2.65 -48.31 -60.62
C GLN A 1037 2.65 -48.94 -62.02
N ASN A 1038 2.86 -48.14 -63.07
CA ASN A 1038 2.94 -48.62 -64.44
C ASN A 1038 4.11 -49.59 -64.65
N ASN A 1039 5.28 -49.32 -64.04
CA ASN A 1039 6.42 -50.23 -64.08
C ASN A 1039 6.19 -51.52 -63.26
N ASN A 1040 5.52 -51.44 -62.11
CA ASN A 1040 5.13 -52.62 -61.34
C ASN A 1040 4.11 -53.48 -62.10
N ASN A 1041 3.17 -52.86 -62.83
CA ASN A 1041 2.23 -53.58 -63.68
C ASN A 1041 2.93 -54.27 -64.86
N LYS A 1042 3.91 -53.62 -65.50
CA LYS A 1042 4.76 -54.24 -66.54
C LYS A 1042 5.62 -55.39 -66.02
N LYS A 1043 6.11 -55.32 -64.76
CA LYS A 1043 6.84 -56.43 -64.12
C LYS A 1043 5.94 -57.59 -63.69
N LYS A 1044 4.63 -57.39 -63.56
CA LYS A 1044 3.67 -58.46 -63.28
C LYS A 1044 3.14 -59.14 -64.55
N SER A 1045 3.29 -58.49 -65.71
CA SER A 1045 2.88 -59.05 -67.02
C SER A 1045 3.97 -59.84 -67.74
N ASN A 1046 5.24 -59.66 -67.34
CA ASN A 1046 6.37 -60.52 -67.71
C ASN A 1046 6.59 -61.56 -66.62
#